data_AF-A0A495JE44-F1
#
_entry.id   AF-A0A495JE44-F1
#
_cell.length_a   1.000
_cell.length_b   1.000
_cell.length_c   1.000
_cell.angle_alpha   90.00
_cell.angle_beta   90.00
_cell.angle_gamma   90.00
#
_symmetry.space_group_name_H-M   'P 1'
#
loop_
_entity.id
_entity.type
_entity.pdbx_description
1 polymer ?
#
loop_
_entity_poly.entity_id
_entity_poly.type
_entity_poly.pdbx_seq_one_letter_code
_entity_poly.pdbx_strand_id
1 'polypeptide(L)'
;MTRTPGRLLAALTGDAARTVLRSGVYAGQRIDHDRFAVANRSQLLTVIARVPALRAELAARYADELAGGHPLLRQLTDPDPALAGEAAALLGDDPGALAWVAEPPARPKRAPKAAASVEERRAERAARHLAEVRAARDQARGQLDWAVRERDALRQELAATVTDRDEALAVIESLRAELDSRRRQSAALAGSLGYAAGLLAGLLSPAADRAVVDPDPRERDRHGVDGPDRDLAAEPVATRARLAAALAAAGVGREAFLAVLDALRAPAPPPVPVASSRPREMALTPLGGGTDIGGSCMLVEVGDVRILVDAGLRPKQPIDRAGPPDIEIARAGRLDAIVITHAHSDHAGYVPALVADHPGLPLLCTQDTAALLPTMWADSVRVFDRLRQGYLPAGEPAVEPPYGQPQVLAAQRRIRPTEFGRVVEVADGVTVELFPAGHILGAAGVVISAGATRVTVTGDVSDLAQATVPGLVVPDRARGSDLLVIESTYCRPTRSRRGAEVENFIATVAETVASGGRVLVPAFALGRAQEVALTLRNRLPDVPVLIDGMARRITRIYEQQTADGDNPLRIYGDQVREVAPDQRRELIAAFRRGVIVTTSGMLTAGPAVVWGRSILPDPTAALLLAGHQDAESPGAALLDLAEGRESTFVLDTESVDVKARIAKFGLSAHADRTGLTSIIDDVGAAQVMLVHGLPGAQREFGAHLRRRGQPVVPTDRWRSRSFVPPR
;
A
#
# COMPACT_ATOMS: atom_id res chain seq x y z
N MET A 1 42.36 26.33 -23.38
CA MET A 1 41.59 26.75 -22.19
C MET A 1 41.54 25.58 -21.23
N THR A 2 42.13 25.71 -20.04
CA THR A 2 42.11 24.67 -19.00
C THR A 2 40.68 24.47 -18.50
N ARG A 3 40.23 23.22 -18.36
CA ARG A 3 38.89 22.94 -17.80
C ARG A 3 38.86 23.31 -16.33
N THR A 4 37.71 23.80 -15.86
CA THR A 4 37.47 23.94 -14.41
C THR A 4 37.49 22.55 -13.76
N PRO A 5 37.77 22.42 -12.44
CA PRO A 5 37.78 21.12 -11.76
C PRO A 5 36.51 20.30 -11.99
N GLY A 6 35.33 20.94 -11.95
CA GLY A 6 34.06 20.27 -12.26
C GLY A 6 33.96 19.78 -13.70
N ARG A 7 34.46 20.55 -14.67
CA ARG A 7 34.50 20.15 -16.09
C ARG A 7 35.53 19.05 -16.35
N LEU A 8 36.64 19.03 -15.61
CA LEU A 8 37.64 17.97 -15.69
C LEU A 8 37.10 16.67 -15.09
N LEU A 9 36.36 16.73 -13.97
CA LEU A 9 35.69 15.57 -13.40
C LEU A 9 34.62 14.98 -14.32
N ALA A 10 33.83 15.84 -14.97
CA ALA A 10 32.88 15.40 -15.99
C ALA A 10 33.59 14.71 -17.19
N ALA A 11 34.75 15.22 -17.60
CA ALA A 11 35.56 14.61 -18.65
C ALA A 11 36.11 13.23 -18.25
N LEU A 12 36.66 13.10 -17.03
CA LEU A 12 37.17 11.85 -16.47
C LEU A 12 36.07 10.77 -16.36
N THR A 13 34.90 11.15 -15.84
CA THR A 13 33.75 10.23 -15.71
C THR A 13 33.12 9.89 -17.05
N GLY A 14 33.11 10.81 -18.02
CA GLY A 14 32.69 10.54 -19.40
C GLY A 14 33.59 9.55 -20.14
N ASP A 15 34.91 9.62 -19.94
CA ASP A 15 35.85 8.65 -20.50
C ASP A 15 35.79 7.28 -19.82
N ALA A 16 35.57 7.26 -18.50
CA ALA A 16 35.27 6.02 -17.79
C ALA A 16 33.97 5.38 -18.30
N ALA A 17 32.92 6.17 -18.53
CA ALA A 17 31.66 5.71 -19.11
C ALA A 17 31.88 5.10 -20.50
N ARG A 18 32.65 5.76 -21.37
CA ARG A 18 33.03 5.23 -22.70
C ARG A 18 33.71 3.87 -22.59
N THR A 19 34.58 3.70 -21.61
CA THR A 19 35.31 2.44 -21.40
C THR A 19 34.37 1.34 -20.91
N VAL A 20 33.51 1.63 -19.94
CA VAL A 20 32.52 0.70 -19.39
C VAL A 20 31.51 0.26 -20.45
N LEU A 21 31.01 1.22 -21.25
CA LEU A 21 30.01 0.95 -22.29
C LEU A 21 30.57 0.16 -23.48
N ARG A 22 31.89 0.19 -23.71
CA ARG A 22 32.58 -0.66 -24.69
C ARG A 22 32.89 -2.06 -24.16
N SER A 23 32.62 -2.34 -22.89
CA SER A 23 32.94 -3.62 -22.23
C SER A 23 31.69 -4.46 -21.94
N GLY A 24 31.77 -5.77 -22.20
CA GLY A 24 30.78 -6.76 -21.76
C GLY A 24 29.32 -6.46 -22.15
N VAL A 25 28.45 -6.32 -21.13
CA VAL A 25 26.97 -6.31 -21.22
C VAL A 25 26.39 -5.15 -22.04
N TYR A 26 27.14 -4.05 -22.20
CA TYR A 26 26.69 -2.85 -22.89
C TYR A 26 27.15 -2.77 -24.36
N ALA A 27 27.97 -3.72 -24.82
CA ALA A 27 28.49 -3.74 -26.17
C ALA A 27 27.35 -3.84 -27.21
N GLY A 28 27.33 -2.90 -28.16
CA GLY A 28 26.33 -2.83 -29.23
C GLY A 28 25.03 -2.08 -28.88
N GLN A 29 24.87 -1.60 -27.65
CA GLN A 29 23.73 -0.77 -27.27
C GLN A 29 23.97 0.70 -27.62
N ARG A 30 22.96 1.37 -28.21
CA ARG A 30 23.00 2.83 -28.43
C ARG A 30 22.65 3.56 -27.12
N ILE A 31 23.65 3.73 -26.28
CA ILE A 31 23.55 4.46 -25.00
C ILE A 31 24.22 5.82 -25.16
N ASP A 32 23.53 6.89 -24.74
CA ASP A 32 24.14 8.21 -24.63
C ASP A 32 25.19 8.22 -23.52
N HIS A 33 26.46 8.42 -23.90
CA HIS A 33 27.59 8.33 -22.97
C HIS A 33 27.56 9.42 -21.89
N ASP A 34 27.07 10.61 -22.21
CA ASP A 34 27.07 11.75 -21.30
C ASP A 34 25.93 11.60 -20.28
N ARG A 35 24.75 11.16 -20.73
CA ARG A 35 23.63 10.83 -19.85
C ARG A 35 23.97 9.65 -18.93
N PHE A 36 24.70 8.65 -19.45
CA PHE A 36 25.18 7.52 -18.65
C PHE A 36 26.20 7.95 -17.60
N ALA A 37 27.13 8.84 -17.95
CA ALA A 37 28.13 9.37 -17.03
C ALA A 37 27.51 10.16 -15.88
N VAL A 38 26.48 10.98 -16.15
CA VAL A 38 25.76 11.74 -15.13
C VAL A 38 24.98 10.82 -14.18
N ALA A 39 24.23 9.85 -14.74
CA ALA A 39 23.39 8.96 -13.94
C ALA A 39 24.19 7.95 -13.08
N ASN A 40 25.43 7.64 -13.46
CA ASN A 40 26.26 6.62 -12.81
C ASN A 40 27.58 7.20 -12.25
N ARG A 41 27.61 8.49 -11.93
CA ARG A 41 28.83 9.20 -11.54
C ARG A 41 29.58 8.51 -10.39
N SER A 42 28.90 8.17 -9.29
CA SER A 42 29.53 7.54 -8.12
C SER A 42 30.09 6.14 -8.42
N GLN A 43 29.39 5.37 -9.25
CA GLN A 43 29.85 4.05 -9.72
C GLN A 43 31.09 4.21 -10.62
N LEU A 44 31.10 5.22 -11.51
CA LEU A 44 32.24 5.48 -12.39
C LEU A 44 33.48 5.94 -11.63
N LEU A 45 33.32 6.75 -10.56
CA LEU A 45 34.43 7.10 -9.66
C LEU A 45 35.03 5.86 -8.99
N THR A 46 34.18 4.94 -8.54
CA THR A 46 34.61 3.66 -7.98
C THR A 46 35.35 2.81 -9.01
N VAL A 47 34.90 2.80 -10.27
CA VAL A 47 35.55 2.09 -11.37
C VAL A 47 36.93 2.68 -11.69
N ILE A 48 37.06 4.00 -11.74
CA ILE A 48 38.35 4.69 -11.93
C ILE A 48 39.33 4.30 -10.81
N ALA A 49 38.88 4.29 -9.55
CA ALA A 49 39.71 3.92 -8.41
C ALA A 49 40.15 2.43 -8.42
N ARG A 50 39.29 1.53 -8.91
CA ARG A 50 39.54 0.08 -8.84
C ARG A 50 40.23 -0.52 -10.06
N VAL A 51 40.19 0.14 -11.22
CA VAL A 51 40.73 -0.41 -12.48
C VAL A 51 42.07 0.26 -12.83
N PRO A 52 43.23 -0.40 -12.60
CA PRO A 52 44.54 0.22 -12.80
C PRO A 52 44.79 0.68 -14.24
N ALA A 53 44.34 -0.11 -15.23
CA ALA A 53 44.53 0.21 -16.64
C ALA A 53 43.77 1.47 -17.07
N LEU A 54 42.51 1.61 -16.64
CA LEU A 54 41.70 2.81 -16.90
C LEU A 54 42.29 4.03 -16.19
N ARG A 55 42.76 3.86 -14.95
CA ARG A 55 43.37 4.94 -14.19
C ARG A 55 44.65 5.47 -14.84
N ALA A 56 45.51 4.57 -15.31
CA ALA A 56 46.72 4.93 -16.06
C ALA A 56 46.39 5.63 -17.39
N GLU A 57 45.36 5.17 -18.10
CA GLU A 57 44.90 5.79 -19.35
C GLU A 57 44.39 7.22 -19.12
N LEU A 58 43.57 7.43 -18.09
CA LEU A 58 43.04 8.75 -17.73
C LEU A 58 44.15 9.69 -17.23
N ALA A 59 45.06 9.19 -16.40
CA ALA A 59 46.22 9.96 -15.92
C ALA A 59 47.09 10.46 -17.08
N ALA A 60 47.33 9.61 -18.09
CA ALA A 60 48.09 9.98 -19.29
C ALA A 60 47.32 10.95 -20.20
N ARG A 61 46.02 10.72 -20.40
CA ARG A 61 45.19 11.55 -21.29
C ARG A 61 45.00 12.97 -20.79
N TYR A 62 44.92 13.16 -19.47
CA TYR A 62 44.67 14.46 -18.82
C TYR A 62 45.90 14.99 -18.07
N ALA A 63 47.11 14.52 -18.40
CA ALA A 63 48.35 14.82 -17.66
C ALA A 63 48.58 16.32 -17.43
N ASP A 64 48.44 17.15 -18.48
CA ASP A 64 48.64 18.60 -18.39
C ASP A 64 47.58 19.29 -17.51
N GLU A 65 46.33 18.81 -17.56
CA GLU A 65 45.21 19.34 -16.78
C GLU A 65 45.26 18.89 -15.32
N LEU A 66 45.82 17.72 -15.02
CA LEU A 66 46.00 17.16 -13.68
C LEU A 66 47.25 17.72 -12.98
N ALA A 67 48.30 18.05 -13.74
CA ALA A 67 49.51 18.67 -13.22
C ALA A 67 49.22 20.05 -12.58
N GLY A 68 48.38 20.86 -13.22
CA GLY A 68 47.90 22.15 -12.70
C GLY A 68 46.52 22.11 -12.01
N GLY A 69 45.92 20.92 -11.88
CA GLY A 69 44.52 20.73 -11.46
C GLY A 69 44.32 20.47 -9.96
N HIS A 70 43.05 20.26 -9.58
CA HIS A 70 42.62 20.04 -8.21
C HIS A 70 43.25 18.78 -7.59
N PRO A 71 43.77 18.83 -6.34
CA PRO A 71 44.46 17.70 -5.70
C PRO A 71 43.65 16.40 -5.68
N LEU A 72 42.35 16.47 -5.36
CA LEU A 72 41.46 15.30 -5.39
C LEU A 72 41.35 14.63 -6.76
N LEU A 73 41.42 15.40 -7.85
CA LEU A 73 41.34 14.82 -9.21
C LEU A 73 42.65 14.12 -9.59
N ARG A 74 43.78 14.67 -9.13
CA ARG A 74 45.09 14.02 -9.27
C ARG A 74 45.14 12.73 -8.47
N GLN A 75 44.64 12.78 -7.23
CA GLN A 75 44.56 11.65 -6.32
C GLN A 75 43.64 10.54 -6.85
N LEU A 76 42.50 10.88 -7.47
CA LEU A 76 41.60 9.94 -8.14
C LEU A 76 42.33 9.12 -9.23
N THR A 77 43.32 9.73 -9.89
CA THR A 77 44.13 9.10 -10.94
C THR A 77 45.48 8.55 -10.46
N ASP A 78 45.74 8.53 -9.14
CA ASP A 78 47.02 8.13 -8.57
C ASP A 78 47.28 6.62 -8.77
N PRO A 79 48.51 6.17 -9.11
CA PRO A 79 48.80 4.74 -9.21
C PRO A 79 48.47 3.95 -7.93
N ASP A 80 48.51 4.56 -6.74
CA ASP A 80 48.09 3.95 -5.49
C ASP A 80 46.55 3.81 -5.40
N PRO A 81 46.00 2.58 -5.37
CA PRO A 81 44.56 2.36 -5.28
C PRO A 81 43.94 2.85 -3.96
N ALA A 82 44.71 2.98 -2.87
CA ALA A 82 44.20 3.51 -1.62
C ALA A 82 43.92 5.02 -1.75
N LEU A 83 44.88 5.76 -2.31
CA LEU A 83 44.72 7.19 -2.58
C LEU A 83 43.58 7.43 -3.57
N ALA A 84 43.51 6.67 -4.66
CA ALA A 84 42.43 6.78 -5.63
C ALA A 84 41.05 6.44 -5.03
N GLY A 85 40.99 5.47 -4.11
CA GLY A 85 39.78 5.10 -3.39
C GLY A 85 39.27 6.19 -2.45
N GLU A 86 40.18 6.83 -1.70
CA GLU A 86 39.84 7.97 -0.83
C GLU A 86 39.28 9.15 -1.63
N ALA A 87 39.93 9.48 -2.75
CA ALA A 87 39.45 10.55 -3.63
C ALA A 87 38.10 10.22 -4.28
N ALA A 88 37.87 8.97 -4.67
CA ALA A 88 36.59 8.54 -5.23
C ALA A 88 35.45 8.61 -4.21
N ALA A 89 35.69 8.27 -2.94
CA ALA A 89 34.72 8.41 -1.87
C ALA A 89 34.37 9.89 -1.64
N LEU A 90 35.38 10.75 -1.47
CA LEU A 90 35.18 12.18 -1.24
C LEU A 90 34.43 12.88 -2.40
N LEU A 91 34.75 12.54 -3.65
CA LEU A 91 34.07 13.10 -4.83
C LEU A 91 32.67 12.52 -5.07
N GLY A 92 32.35 11.38 -4.45
CA GLY A 92 31.04 10.73 -4.51
C GLY A 92 30.08 11.19 -3.42
N ASP A 93 30.61 11.46 -2.22
CA ASP A 93 29.83 11.80 -1.02
C ASP A 93 29.55 13.31 -0.90
N ASP A 94 30.43 14.17 -1.45
CA ASP A 94 30.29 15.64 -1.37
C ASP A 94 30.27 16.31 -2.76
N PRO A 95 29.12 16.85 -3.22
CA PRO A 95 29.03 17.65 -4.44
C PRO A 95 29.93 18.90 -4.43
N GLY A 96 30.31 19.38 -3.24
CA GLY A 96 31.18 20.52 -2.98
C GLY A 96 32.66 20.18 -2.79
N ALA A 97 33.09 18.92 -2.90
CA ALA A 97 34.49 18.51 -2.66
C ALA A 97 35.52 19.19 -3.59
N LEU A 98 35.08 19.77 -4.70
CA LEU A 98 35.92 20.55 -5.62
C LEU A 98 35.94 22.06 -5.33
N ALA A 99 35.27 22.52 -4.26
CA ALA A 99 35.19 23.92 -3.85
C ALA A 99 36.20 24.31 -2.76
N TRP A 100 36.99 23.37 -2.22
CA TRP A 100 37.87 23.61 -1.07
C TRP A 100 39.34 23.82 -1.51
N VAL A 101 39.94 24.96 -1.14
CA VAL A 101 41.38 25.24 -1.29
C VAL A 101 41.95 25.74 0.04
N ALA A 102 42.74 24.91 0.72
CA ALA A 102 43.79 25.34 1.66
C ALA A 102 44.76 24.17 1.94
N GLU A 103 46.06 24.46 1.88
CA GLU A 103 47.17 23.53 2.17
C GLU A 103 47.14 22.98 3.61
N PRO A 104 47.56 21.73 3.85
CA PRO A 104 47.67 21.19 5.21
C PRO A 104 49.01 21.59 5.88
N PRO A 105 49.06 21.76 7.22
CA PRO A 105 50.27 22.17 7.92
C PRO A 105 51.28 21.02 8.07
N ALA A 106 52.56 21.39 8.13
CA ALA A 106 53.71 20.49 8.24
C ALA A 106 53.69 19.60 9.51
N ARG A 107 54.01 18.31 9.33
CA ARG A 107 54.21 17.33 10.43
C ARG A 107 55.64 17.38 10.99
N PRO A 108 55.84 17.12 12.30
CA PRO A 108 57.17 17.14 12.91
C PRO A 108 57.96 15.86 12.60
N LYS A 109 59.29 16.01 12.52
CA LYS A 109 60.27 14.95 12.23
C LYS A 109 60.30 13.89 13.34
N ARG A 110 60.23 12.60 12.96
CA ARG A 110 60.56 11.46 13.83
C ARG A 110 61.96 10.92 13.50
N ALA A 111 62.70 10.57 14.55
CA ALA A 111 64.06 10.03 14.51
C ALA A 111 64.11 8.59 13.94
N PRO A 112 65.26 8.14 13.38
CA PRO A 112 65.36 6.86 12.68
C PRO A 112 65.48 5.67 13.64
N LYS A 113 64.76 4.57 13.34
CA LYS A 113 64.98 3.23 13.94
C LYS A 113 65.78 2.35 12.98
N ALA A 114 66.71 1.58 13.54
CA ALA A 114 67.65 0.70 12.83
C ALA A 114 66.95 -0.38 11.98
N ALA A 115 67.59 -0.73 10.86
CA ALA A 115 67.03 -1.61 9.82
C ALA A 115 67.22 -3.10 10.13
N ALA A 116 66.12 -3.87 10.19
CA ALA A 116 66.11 -5.34 10.32
C ALA A 116 66.71 -6.04 9.08
N SER A 117 67.29 -7.23 9.28
CA SER A 117 67.99 -8.01 8.26
C SER A 117 67.05 -8.55 7.16
N VAL A 118 67.62 -8.93 6.01
CA VAL A 118 66.84 -9.40 4.84
C VAL A 118 66.08 -10.71 5.13
N GLU A 119 66.63 -11.59 5.97
CA GLU A 119 65.99 -12.85 6.37
C GLU A 119 64.79 -12.62 7.29
N GLU A 120 64.90 -11.69 8.27
CA GLU A 120 63.78 -11.31 9.13
C GLU A 120 62.62 -10.74 8.30
N ARG A 121 62.91 -9.91 7.29
CA ARG A 121 61.87 -9.36 6.40
C ARG A 121 61.20 -10.43 5.53
N ARG A 122 61.94 -11.47 5.12
CA ARG A 122 61.37 -12.61 4.36
C ARG A 122 60.48 -13.47 5.26
N ALA A 123 60.93 -13.79 6.48
CA ALA A 123 60.15 -14.53 7.45
C ALA A 123 58.85 -13.79 7.82
N GLU A 124 58.94 -12.46 8.01
CA GLU A 124 57.78 -11.64 8.35
C GLU A 124 56.78 -11.53 7.17
N ARG A 125 57.25 -11.46 5.92
CA ARG A 125 56.36 -11.53 4.74
C ARG A 125 55.69 -12.89 4.60
N ALA A 126 56.42 -13.99 4.81
CA ALA A 126 55.85 -15.33 4.75
C ALA A 126 54.80 -15.55 5.85
N ALA A 127 55.04 -15.04 7.06
CA ALA A 127 54.09 -15.08 8.16
C ALA A 127 52.82 -14.25 7.86
N ARG A 128 52.97 -13.04 7.32
CA ARG A 128 51.83 -12.21 6.88
C ARG A 128 51.01 -12.90 5.79
N HIS A 129 51.66 -13.44 4.76
CA HIS A 129 50.97 -14.13 3.67
C HIS A 129 50.22 -15.38 4.18
N LEU A 130 50.82 -16.15 5.10
CA LEU A 130 50.15 -17.29 5.70
C LEU A 130 48.93 -16.89 6.55
N ALA A 131 49.00 -15.75 7.24
CA ALA A 131 47.86 -15.20 8.00
C ALA A 131 46.73 -14.75 7.07
N GLU A 132 47.05 -14.08 5.97
CA GLU A 132 46.09 -13.66 4.94
C GLU A 132 45.39 -14.87 4.29
N VAL A 133 46.14 -15.90 3.93
CA VAL A 133 45.59 -17.13 3.35
C VAL A 133 44.67 -17.86 4.34
N ARG A 134 45.03 -17.89 5.63
CA ARG A 134 44.19 -18.47 6.69
C ARG A 134 42.89 -17.67 6.87
N ALA A 135 42.97 -16.34 6.89
CA ALA A 135 41.80 -15.47 6.99
C ALA A 135 40.86 -15.64 5.78
N ALA A 136 41.41 -15.70 4.57
CA ALA A 136 40.63 -15.94 3.35
C ALA A 136 39.95 -17.32 3.34
N ARG A 137 40.65 -18.37 3.80
CA ARG A 137 40.08 -19.72 3.96
C ARG A 137 38.95 -19.73 4.99
N ASP A 138 39.13 -19.09 6.13
CA ASP A 138 38.13 -19.07 7.21
C ASP A 138 36.90 -18.26 6.79
N GLN A 139 37.09 -17.17 6.05
CA GLN A 139 36.02 -16.42 5.41
C GLN A 139 35.25 -17.26 4.38
N ALA A 140 35.95 -17.97 3.49
CA ALA A 140 35.32 -18.84 2.49
C ALA A 140 34.56 -20.00 3.14
N ARG A 141 35.09 -20.56 4.24
CA ARG A 141 34.41 -21.60 5.02
C ARG A 141 33.14 -21.05 5.70
N GLY A 142 33.20 -19.85 6.26
CA GLY A 142 32.03 -19.17 6.83
C GLY A 142 30.94 -18.90 5.78
N GLN A 143 31.32 -18.51 4.56
CA GLN A 143 30.40 -18.33 3.44
C GLN A 143 29.75 -19.65 3.00
N LEU A 144 30.52 -20.75 2.96
CA LEU A 144 30.00 -22.07 2.64
C LEU A 144 29.03 -22.58 3.73
N ASP A 145 29.41 -22.45 5.00
CA ASP A 145 28.56 -22.86 6.13
C ASP A 145 27.24 -22.07 6.16
N TRP A 146 27.29 -20.77 5.83
CA TRP A 146 26.10 -19.95 5.66
C TRP A 146 25.25 -20.43 4.47
N ALA A 147 25.84 -20.66 3.30
CA ALA A 147 25.11 -21.11 2.12
C ALA A 147 24.47 -22.50 2.31
N VAL A 148 25.12 -23.40 3.05
CA VAL A 148 24.56 -24.72 3.41
C VAL A 148 23.36 -24.57 4.34
N ARG A 149 23.48 -23.74 5.39
CA ARG A 149 22.35 -23.45 6.29
C ARG A 149 21.18 -22.81 5.56
N GLU A 150 21.45 -21.86 4.68
CA GLU A 150 20.41 -21.19 3.88
C GLU A 150 19.71 -22.16 2.93
N ARG A 151 20.46 -23.02 2.24
CA ARG A 151 19.88 -24.08 1.39
C ARG A 151 18.99 -25.02 2.20
N ASP A 152 19.41 -25.42 3.39
CA ASP A 152 18.66 -26.38 4.20
C ASP A 152 17.41 -25.72 4.80
N ALA A 153 17.47 -24.44 5.19
CA ALA A 153 16.30 -23.65 5.56
C ALA A 153 15.29 -23.51 4.40
N LEU A 154 15.76 -23.16 3.20
CA LEU A 154 14.93 -23.05 2.00
C LEU A 154 14.29 -24.40 1.62
N ARG A 155 14.96 -25.53 1.85
CA ARG A 155 14.39 -26.87 1.64
C ARG A 155 13.28 -27.18 2.63
N GLN A 156 13.45 -26.82 3.90
CA GLN A 156 12.40 -26.99 4.92
C GLN A 156 11.20 -26.10 4.62
N GLU A 157 11.43 -24.87 4.20
CA GLU A 157 10.39 -23.93 3.78
C GLU A 157 9.62 -24.41 2.55
N LEU A 158 10.33 -24.94 1.54
CA LEU A 158 9.71 -25.56 0.37
C LEU A 158 8.83 -26.75 0.77
N ALA A 159 9.33 -27.62 1.67
CA ALA A 159 8.55 -28.77 2.15
C ALA A 159 7.27 -28.34 2.88
N ALA A 160 7.36 -27.35 3.78
CA ALA A 160 6.19 -26.81 4.47
C ALA A 160 5.19 -26.15 3.50
N THR A 161 5.69 -25.39 2.50
CA THR A 161 4.85 -24.75 1.50
C THR A 161 4.12 -25.76 0.61
N VAL A 162 4.76 -26.89 0.29
CA VAL A 162 4.11 -27.99 -0.45
C VAL A 162 2.99 -28.60 0.39
N THR A 163 3.22 -28.86 1.69
CA THR A 163 2.17 -29.35 2.60
C THR A 163 1.01 -28.36 2.71
N ASP A 164 1.30 -27.08 2.97
CA ASP A 164 0.30 -26.00 3.07
C ASP A 164 -0.53 -25.89 1.76
N ARG A 165 0.12 -26.02 0.60
CA ARG A 165 -0.55 -26.03 -0.71
C ARG A 165 -1.49 -27.22 -0.85
N ASP A 166 -1.04 -28.41 -0.48
CA ASP A 166 -1.82 -29.63 -0.64
C ASP A 166 -3.04 -29.63 0.32
N GLU A 167 -2.90 -29.08 1.53
CA GLU A 167 -4.01 -28.83 2.46
C GLU A 167 -4.99 -27.77 1.91
N ALA A 168 -4.48 -26.66 1.36
CA ALA A 168 -5.31 -25.63 0.76
C ALA A 168 -6.09 -26.15 -0.46
N LEU A 169 -5.47 -27.00 -1.29
CA LEU A 169 -6.15 -27.65 -2.42
C LEU A 169 -7.28 -28.55 -1.93
N ALA A 170 -7.08 -29.32 -0.86
CA ALA A 170 -8.13 -30.15 -0.27
C ALA A 170 -9.31 -29.30 0.25
N VAL A 171 -9.03 -28.15 0.89
CA VAL A 171 -10.07 -27.22 1.33
C VAL A 171 -10.81 -26.60 0.15
N ILE A 172 -10.10 -26.18 -0.90
CA ILE A 172 -10.71 -25.63 -2.13
C ILE A 172 -11.63 -26.67 -2.80
N GLU A 173 -11.21 -27.93 -2.87
CA GLU A 173 -12.03 -29.02 -3.42
C GLU A 173 -13.30 -29.24 -2.57
N SER A 174 -13.17 -29.22 -1.24
CA SER A 174 -14.31 -29.31 -0.33
C SER A 174 -15.28 -28.13 -0.52
N LEU A 175 -14.76 -26.90 -0.60
CA LEU A 175 -15.58 -25.69 -0.79
C LEU A 175 -16.24 -25.66 -2.17
N ARG A 176 -15.59 -26.15 -3.23
CA ARG A 176 -16.20 -26.32 -4.55
C ARG A 176 -17.35 -27.32 -4.50
N ALA A 177 -17.17 -28.45 -3.81
CA ALA A 177 -18.23 -29.43 -3.63
C ALA A 177 -19.42 -28.86 -2.84
N GLU A 178 -19.16 -28.07 -1.80
CA GLU A 178 -20.22 -27.39 -1.05
C GLU A 178 -20.91 -26.30 -1.87
N LEU A 179 -20.16 -25.48 -2.62
CA LEU A 179 -20.71 -24.45 -3.49
C LEU A 179 -21.60 -25.07 -4.58
N ASP A 180 -21.17 -26.17 -5.19
CA ASP A 180 -21.99 -26.89 -6.17
C ASP A 180 -23.24 -27.49 -5.52
N SER A 181 -23.15 -27.97 -4.28
CA SER A 181 -24.31 -28.41 -3.50
C SER A 181 -25.29 -27.27 -3.25
N ARG A 182 -24.81 -26.11 -2.81
CA ARG A 182 -25.62 -24.90 -2.59
C ARG A 182 -26.20 -24.35 -3.89
N ARG A 183 -25.47 -24.38 -5.00
CA ARG A 183 -25.97 -24.01 -6.33
C ARG A 183 -27.09 -24.93 -6.79
N ARG A 184 -26.96 -26.25 -6.58
CA ARG A 184 -28.05 -27.21 -6.85
C ARG A 184 -29.28 -26.94 -5.99
N GLN A 185 -29.09 -26.68 -4.69
CA GLN A 185 -30.19 -26.32 -3.78
C GLN A 185 -30.87 -25.01 -4.19
N SER A 186 -30.08 -23.98 -4.53
CA SER A 186 -30.58 -22.68 -4.99
C SER A 186 -31.33 -22.80 -6.32
N ALA A 187 -30.81 -23.57 -7.28
CA ALA A 187 -31.50 -23.85 -8.55
C ALA A 187 -32.81 -24.63 -8.34
N ALA A 188 -32.84 -25.59 -7.40
CA ALA A 188 -34.07 -26.31 -7.04
C ALA A 188 -35.11 -25.39 -6.38
N LEU A 189 -34.67 -24.48 -5.51
CA LEU A 189 -35.53 -23.49 -4.86
C LEU A 189 -36.07 -22.48 -5.87
N ALA A 190 -35.22 -21.98 -6.78
CA ALA A 190 -35.61 -21.08 -7.87
C ALA A 190 -36.61 -21.72 -8.83
N GLY A 191 -36.42 -23.01 -9.17
CA GLY A 191 -37.39 -23.78 -9.95
C GLY A 191 -38.74 -23.93 -9.25
N SER A 192 -38.73 -24.18 -7.93
CA SER A 192 -39.95 -24.31 -7.12
C SER A 192 -40.71 -22.98 -7.01
N LEU A 193 -39.99 -21.86 -6.84
CA LEU A 193 -40.53 -20.51 -6.84
C LEU A 193 -41.12 -20.12 -8.19
N GLY A 194 -40.43 -20.42 -9.29
CA GLY A 194 -40.93 -20.18 -10.65
C GLY A 194 -42.20 -20.95 -10.98
N TYR A 195 -42.29 -22.22 -10.54
CA TYR A 195 -43.48 -23.05 -10.68
C TYR A 195 -44.68 -22.49 -9.89
N ALA A 196 -44.48 -22.16 -8.61
CA ALA A 196 -45.51 -21.56 -7.76
C ALA A 196 -45.99 -20.20 -8.32
N ALA A 197 -45.08 -19.36 -8.80
CA ALA A 197 -45.41 -18.09 -9.43
C ALA A 197 -46.22 -18.28 -10.74
N GLY A 198 -45.94 -19.34 -11.51
CA GLY A 198 -46.70 -19.71 -12.71
C GLY A 198 -48.14 -20.13 -12.42
N LEU A 199 -48.37 -20.94 -11.38
CA LEU A 199 -49.72 -21.33 -10.94
C LEU A 199 -50.55 -20.11 -10.49
N LEU A 200 -49.96 -19.24 -9.67
CA LEU A 200 -50.62 -18.02 -9.19
C LEU A 200 -50.94 -17.04 -10.32
N ALA A 201 -50.04 -16.88 -11.29
CA ALA A 201 -50.28 -16.05 -12.47
C ALA A 201 -51.42 -16.60 -13.35
N GLY A 202 -51.50 -17.93 -13.49
CA GLY A 202 -52.57 -18.61 -14.22
C GLY A 202 -53.96 -18.37 -13.61
N LEU A 203 -54.08 -18.44 -12.28
CA LEU A 203 -55.33 -18.16 -11.55
C LEU A 203 -55.76 -16.68 -11.69
N LEU A 204 -54.80 -15.78 -11.88
CA LEU A 204 -55.02 -14.35 -12.01
C LEU A 204 -55.14 -13.86 -13.47
N SER A 205 -54.99 -14.71 -14.48
CA SER A 205 -55.07 -14.31 -15.89
C SER A 205 -56.52 -14.29 -16.42
N PRO A 206 -56.92 -13.34 -17.30
CA PRO A 206 -58.27 -13.29 -17.87
C PRO A 206 -58.61 -14.48 -18.78
N ALA A 207 -57.62 -15.19 -19.32
CA ALA A 207 -57.76 -16.24 -20.33
C ALA A 207 -58.07 -17.64 -19.78
N ALA A 208 -58.47 -17.77 -18.51
CA ALA A 208 -58.64 -19.07 -17.83
C ALA A 208 -59.91 -19.87 -18.23
N ASP A 209 -60.67 -19.45 -19.25
CA ASP A 209 -61.85 -20.19 -19.75
C ASP A 209 -61.52 -21.23 -20.84
N ARG A 210 -60.25 -21.57 -21.06
CA ARG A 210 -59.90 -22.67 -21.98
C ARG A 210 -58.90 -23.63 -21.37
N ALA A 211 -59.39 -24.86 -21.20
CA ALA A 211 -58.70 -26.13 -21.01
C ALA A 211 -57.40 -26.09 -20.17
N VAL A 212 -57.52 -26.62 -18.95
CA VAL A 212 -56.38 -27.10 -18.16
C VAL A 212 -55.55 -28.03 -19.05
N VAL A 213 -54.36 -27.57 -19.45
CA VAL A 213 -53.36 -28.41 -20.09
C VAL A 213 -52.85 -29.36 -19.01
N ASP A 214 -53.08 -30.65 -19.19
CA ASP A 214 -52.51 -31.70 -18.34
C ASP A 214 -50.97 -31.62 -18.46
N PRO A 215 -50.23 -31.32 -17.37
CA PRO A 215 -48.78 -31.26 -17.45
C PRO A 215 -48.19 -32.64 -17.74
N ASP A 216 -47.19 -32.68 -18.63
CA ASP A 216 -46.47 -33.87 -19.06
C ASP A 216 -46.14 -34.77 -17.84
N PRO A 217 -46.55 -36.06 -17.85
CA PRO A 217 -46.26 -37.00 -16.76
C PRO A 217 -44.78 -37.08 -16.38
N ARG A 218 -43.86 -36.72 -17.29
CA ARG A 218 -42.41 -36.75 -17.07
C ARG A 218 -41.87 -35.58 -16.25
N GLU A 219 -42.64 -34.50 -16.07
CA GLU A 219 -42.29 -33.40 -15.16
C GLU A 219 -42.71 -33.67 -13.72
N ARG A 220 -43.70 -34.55 -13.49
CA ARG A 220 -44.21 -34.90 -12.16
C ARG A 220 -43.20 -35.67 -11.31
N ASP A 221 -42.36 -36.50 -11.93
CA ASP A 221 -41.36 -37.32 -11.22
C ASP A 221 -40.05 -36.57 -10.91
N ARG A 222 -39.77 -35.43 -11.55
CA ARG A 222 -38.48 -34.71 -11.39
C ARG A 222 -38.40 -33.79 -10.19
N HIS A 223 -39.53 -33.37 -9.63
CA HIS A 223 -39.57 -32.33 -8.60
C HIS A 223 -39.85 -32.83 -7.17
N GLY A 224 -40.04 -34.14 -6.97
CA GLY A 224 -40.06 -34.74 -5.62
C GLY A 224 -40.99 -34.03 -4.63
N VAL A 225 -42.18 -33.64 -5.07
CA VAL A 225 -43.15 -32.90 -4.23
C VAL A 225 -44.07 -33.91 -3.54
N ASP A 226 -43.54 -34.63 -2.56
CA ASP A 226 -44.36 -35.30 -1.53
C ASP A 226 -44.65 -34.28 -0.42
N GLY A 227 -45.62 -33.40 -0.68
CA GLY A 227 -46.06 -32.37 0.26
C GLY A 227 -47.56 -32.08 0.12
N PRO A 228 -48.21 -31.50 1.15
CA PRO A 228 -49.67 -31.49 1.33
C PRO A 228 -50.45 -30.60 0.35
N ASP A 229 -49.82 -30.02 -0.67
CA ASP A 229 -50.41 -29.07 -1.63
C ASP A 229 -51.20 -29.73 -2.77
N ARG A 230 -51.83 -30.90 -2.53
CA ARG A 230 -52.73 -31.53 -3.51
C ARG A 230 -54.06 -30.78 -3.68
N ASP A 231 -54.41 -29.86 -2.78
CA ASP A 231 -55.74 -29.22 -2.74
C ASP A 231 -55.87 -27.87 -3.48
N LEU A 232 -54.78 -27.27 -3.97
CA LEU A 232 -54.86 -25.99 -4.70
C LEU A 232 -55.45 -26.12 -6.12
N ALA A 233 -55.52 -27.34 -6.65
CA ALA A 233 -56.08 -27.64 -7.97
C ALA A 233 -57.56 -28.06 -7.95
N ALA A 234 -58.17 -28.24 -6.78
CA ALA A 234 -59.50 -28.85 -6.66
C ALA A 234 -60.68 -27.86 -6.80
N GLU A 235 -60.49 -26.57 -6.55
CA GLU A 235 -61.56 -25.55 -6.58
C GLU A 235 -61.04 -24.21 -7.15
N PRO A 236 -60.93 -24.04 -8.48
CA PRO A 236 -60.32 -22.87 -9.11
C PRO A 236 -61.06 -21.56 -8.79
N VAL A 237 -62.38 -21.62 -8.63
CA VAL A 237 -63.24 -20.44 -8.43
C VAL A 237 -63.11 -19.89 -7.01
N ALA A 238 -63.18 -20.75 -5.98
CA ALA A 238 -63.03 -20.32 -4.59
C ALA A 238 -61.62 -19.79 -4.30
N THR A 239 -60.60 -20.41 -4.89
CA THR A 239 -59.19 -20.00 -4.74
C THR A 239 -58.93 -18.65 -5.40
N ARG A 240 -59.53 -18.39 -6.57
CA ARG A 240 -59.45 -17.10 -7.26
C ARG A 240 -60.10 -15.97 -6.45
N ALA A 241 -61.26 -16.24 -5.84
CA ALA A 241 -61.96 -15.27 -4.99
C ALA A 241 -61.15 -14.93 -3.72
N ARG A 242 -60.54 -15.93 -3.08
CA ARG A 242 -59.68 -15.73 -1.89
C ARG A 242 -58.43 -14.92 -2.22
N LEU A 243 -57.78 -15.21 -3.36
CA LEU A 243 -56.60 -14.48 -3.80
C LEU A 243 -56.92 -13.02 -4.15
N ALA A 244 -58.05 -12.77 -4.83
CA ALA A 244 -58.52 -11.41 -5.11
C ALA A 244 -58.82 -10.63 -3.81
N ALA A 245 -59.46 -11.27 -2.82
CA ALA A 245 -59.71 -10.66 -1.52
C ALA A 245 -58.42 -10.37 -0.74
N ALA A 246 -57.44 -11.27 -0.78
CA ALA A 246 -56.14 -11.08 -0.13
C ALA A 246 -55.34 -9.92 -0.75
N LEU A 247 -55.33 -9.79 -2.08
CA LEU A 247 -54.70 -8.67 -2.78
C LEU A 247 -55.36 -7.33 -2.43
N ALA A 248 -56.69 -7.31 -2.36
CA ALA A 248 -57.43 -6.12 -1.95
C ALA A 248 -57.13 -5.73 -0.50
N ALA A 249 -57.06 -6.70 0.43
CA ALA A 249 -56.72 -6.46 1.82
C ALA A 249 -55.27 -5.97 1.99
N ALA A 250 -54.35 -6.41 1.12
CA ALA A 250 -52.95 -5.98 1.12
C ALA A 250 -52.71 -4.65 0.38
N GLY A 251 -53.75 -4.05 -0.24
CA GLY A 251 -53.61 -2.82 -1.02
C GLY A 251 -52.78 -2.98 -2.30
N VAL A 252 -52.60 -4.21 -2.78
CA VAL A 252 -51.77 -4.52 -3.96
C VAL A 252 -52.67 -4.67 -5.18
N GLY A 253 -52.46 -3.81 -6.19
CA GLY A 253 -53.16 -3.92 -7.47
C GLY A 253 -52.82 -5.21 -8.20
N ARG A 254 -53.83 -5.85 -8.82
CA ARG A 254 -53.68 -7.13 -9.56
C ARG A 254 -52.56 -7.08 -10.61
N GLU A 255 -52.44 -5.99 -11.36
CA GLU A 255 -51.37 -5.83 -12.37
C GLU A 255 -49.97 -5.72 -11.75
N ALA A 256 -49.85 -5.01 -10.63
CA ALA A 256 -48.58 -4.91 -9.90
C ALA A 256 -48.17 -6.28 -9.33
N PHE A 257 -49.12 -7.06 -8.82
CA PHE A 257 -48.85 -8.40 -8.34
C PHE A 257 -48.49 -9.37 -9.48
N LEU A 258 -49.18 -9.29 -10.62
CA LEU A 258 -48.82 -10.06 -11.82
C LEU A 258 -47.40 -9.71 -12.31
N ALA A 259 -47.00 -8.44 -12.28
CA ALA A 259 -45.65 -8.02 -12.62
C ALA A 259 -44.58 -8.61 -11.67
N VAL A 260 -44.88 -8.72 -10.38
CA VAL A 260 -44.00 -9.39 -9.39
C VAL A 260 -43.92 -10.89 -9.68
N LEU A 261 -45.04 -11.56 -9.96
CA LEU A 261 -45.06 -12.98 -10.30
C LEU A 261 -44.30 -13.25 -11.61
N ASP A 262 -44.42 -12.38 -12.62
CA ASP A 262 -43.68 -12.51 -13.87
C ASP A 262 -42.17 -12.27 -13.66
N ALA A 263 -41.78 -11.34 -12.78
CA ALA A 263 -40.38 -11.16 -12.38
C ALA A 263 -39.81 -12.37 -11.62
N LEU A 264 -40.64 -13.11 -10.88
CA LEU A 264 -40.25 -14.35 -10.20
C LEU A 264 -40.17 -15.55 -11.17
N ARG A 265 -41.01 -15.58 -12.22
CA ARG A 265 -41.00 -16.62 -13.27
C ARG A 265 -39.84 -16.48 -14.23
N ALA A 266 -39.40 -15.25 -14.47
CA ALA A 266 -38.27 -14.91 -15.31
C ALA A 266 -37.44 -13.82 -14.61
N PRO A 267 -36.60 -14.19 -13.62
CA PRO A 267 -35.69 -13.23 -13.00
C PRO A 267 -34.90 -12.55 -14.11
N ALA A 268 -34.95 -11.23 -14.15
CA ALA A 268 -34.29 -10.46 -15.18
C ALA A 268 -32.82 -10.92 -15.26
N PRO A 269 -32.28 -11.23 -16.45
CA PRO A 269 -30.86 -11.49 -16.58
C PRO A 269 -30.08 -10.31 -15.98
N PRO A 270 -28.87 -10.54 -15.42
CA PRO A 270 -28.02 -9.46 -14.95
C PRO A 270 -27.97 -8.39 -16.05
N PRO A 271 -28.08 -7.09 -15.71
CA PRO A 271 -28.20 -6.04 -16.70
C PRO A 271 -27.08 -6.21 -17.73
N VAL A 272 -27.49 -6.53 -18.95
CA VAL A 272 -26.59 -6.59 -20.11
C VAL A 272 -25.97 -5.20 -20.20
N PRO A 273 -24.63 -5.08 -20.35
CA PRO A 273 -24.00 -3.78 -20.50
C PRO A 273 -24.71 -3.05 -21.63
N VAL A 274 -25.29 -1.89 -21.32
CA VAL A 274 -25.81 -1.00 -22.35
C VAL A 274 -24.60 -0.63 -23.20
N ALA A 275 -24.50 -1.26 -24.37
CA ALA A 275 -23.44 -1.00 -25.31
C ALA A 275 -23.58 0.44 -25.78
N SER A 276 -22.76 1.33 -25.21
CA SER A 276 -22.49 2.63 -25.81
C SER A 276 -21.91 2.37 -27.21
N SER A 277 -22.56 2.93 -28.22
CA SER A 277 -22.41 2.59 -29.64
C SER A 277 -21.16 3.17 -30.30
N ARG A 278 -20.13 3.52 -29.53
CA ARG A 278 -18.81 3.88 -30.05
C ARG A 278 -17.72 3.30 -29.15
N PRO A 279 -16.79 2.47 -29.65
CA PRO A 279 -15.59 2.12 -28.90
C PRO A 279 -14.81 3.41 -28.64
N ARG A 280 -14.82 3.87 -27.39
CA ARG A 280 -14.03 5.01 -26.93
C ARG A 280 -12.74 4.48 -26.34
N GLU A 281 -11.62 5.01 -26.79
CA GLU A 281 -10.32 4.70 -26.20
C GLU A 281 -10.34 5.10 -24.72
N MET A 282 -9.93 4.17 -23.85
CA MET A 282 -9.71 4.43 -22.44
C MET A 282 -8.22 4.63 -22.19
N ALA A 283 -7.85 5.71 -21.51
CA ALA A 283 -6.48 5.98 -21.10
C ALA A 283 -6.41 6.15 -19.58
N LEU A 284 -5.30 5.71 -18.99
CA LEU A 284 -4.99 5.95 -17.57
C LEU A 284 -3.62 6.61 -17.47
N THR A 285 -3.53 7.71 -16.73
CA THR A 285 -2.29 8.44 -16.48
C THR A 285 -2.07 8.57 -14.97
N PRO A 286 -1.01 7.94 -14.42
CA PRO A 286 -0.60 8.20 -13.05
C PRO A 286 -0.11 9.65 -12.92
N LEU A 287 -0.73 10.43 -12.03
CA LEU A 287 -0.34 11.82 -11.73
C LEU A 287 0.41 11.95 -10.40
N GLY A 288 0.42 10.88 -9.61
CA GLY A 288 1.14 10.75 -8.34
C GLY A 288 1.01 9.35 -7.75
N GLY A 289 1.89 9.00 -6.82
CA GLY A 289 1.99 7.65 -6.28
C GLY A 289 2.45 6.62 -7.32
N GLY A 290 3.19 7.04 -8.35
CA GLY A 290 3.59 6.15 -9.45
C GLY A 290 4.77 5.25 -9.08
N THR A 291 5.82 5.85 -8.53
CA THR A 291 7.01 5.13 -8.02
C THR A 291 7.41 5.62 -6.63
N ASP A 292 6.45 6.19 -5.93
CA ASP A 292 6.57 6.77 -4.61
C ASP A 292 5.34 6.40 -3.77
N ILE A 293 5.48 6.47 -2.45
CA ILE A 293 4.39 6.33 -1.48
C ILE A 293 3.94 7.73 -1.12
N GLY A 294 2.62 7.98 -1.15
CA GLY A 294 2.07 9.32 -0.99
C GLY A 294 1.62 9.97 -2.30
N GLY A 295 0.60 10.83 -2.21
CA GLY A 295 0.12 11.60 -3.36
C GLY A 295 -0.56 10.76 -4.44
N SER A 296 -1.14 9.61 -4.09
CA SER A 296 -1.84 8.73 -5.02
C SER A 296 -2.90 9.49 -5.81
N CYS A 297 -2.81 9.40 -7.14
CA CYS A 297 -3.67 10.15 -8.05
C CYS A 297 -3.61 9.54 -9.45
N MET A 298 -4.73 8.98 -9.93
CA MET A 298 -4.82 8.34 -11.25
C MET A 298 -5.89 9.04 -12.08
N LEU A 299 -5.51 9.59 -13.24
CA LEU A 299 -6.46 10.18 -14.18
C LEU A 299 -6.90 9.15 -15.21
N VAL A 300 -8.19 8.88 -15.28
CA VAL A 300 -8.81 7.98 -16.26
C VAL A 300 -9.64 8.79 -17.24
N GLU A 301 -9.36 8.63 -18.54
CA GLU A 301 -9.97 9.39 -19.62
C GLU A 301 -10.67 8.43 -20.60
N VAL A 302 -11.93 8.70 -20.93
CA VAL A 302 -12.71 7.94 -21.91
C VAL A 302 -13.46 8.92 -22.82
N GLY A 303 -12.90 9.22 -23.98
CA GLY A 303 -13.37 10.34 -24.81
C GLY A 303 -13.26 11.65 -24.02
N ASP A 304 -14.38 12.36 -23.86
CA ASP A 304 -14.45 13.62 -23.11
C ASP A 304 -14.68 13.45 -21.59
N VAL A 305 -14.89 12.21 -21.13
CA VAL A 305 -15.12 11.91 -19.70
C VAL A 305 -13.78 11.76 -18.99
N ARG A 306 -13.57 12.53 -17.92
CA ARG A 306 -12.34 12.54 -17.11
C ARG A 306 -12.65 12.28 -15.65
N ILE A 307 -12.21 11.12 -15.16
CA ILE A 307 -12.41 10.67 -13.78
C ILE A 307 -11.07 10.62 -13.09
N LEU A 308 -10.99 11.18 -11.89
CA LEU A 308 -9.82 11.03 -11.03
C LEU A 308 -10.07 9.93 -10.01
N VAL A 309 -9.17 8.96 -9.89
CA VAL A 309 -9.16 8.00 -8.76
C VAL A 309 -8.09 8.48 -7.79
N ASP A 310 -8.54 8.88 -6.60
CA ASP A 310 -7.77 9.51 -5.53
C ASP A 310 -7.12 10.86 -5.89
N ALA A 311 -6.85 11.64 -4.85
CA ALA A 311 -5.99 12.82 -4.87
C ALA A 311 -5.34 12.99 -3.49
N GLY A 312 -4.16 12.40 -3.34
CA GLY A 312 -3.42 12.35 -2.10
C GLY A 312 -2.55 13.54 -1.77
N LEU A 313 -2.25 13.71 -0.48
CA LEU A 313 -1.12 14.51 -0.02
C LEU A 313 0.17 13.70 -0.04
N ARG A 314 1.28 14.33 -0.41
CA ARG A 314 2.61 13.77 -0.34
C ARG A 314 3.24 14.09 1.01
N PRO A 315 3.69 13.09 1.77
CA PRO A 315 4.38 13.35 3.04
C PRO A 315 5.72 14.05 2.78
N LYS A 316 6.18 14.81 3.78
CA LYS A 316 7.50 15.48 3.80
C LYS A 316 7.78 16.43 2.63
N GLN A 317 6.76 16.89 1.92
CA GLN A 317 6.90 17.97 0.94
C GLN A 317 6.65 19.33 1.60
N PRO A 318 7.24 20.42 1.07
CA PRO A 318 6.80 21.78 1.36
C PRO A 318 5.28 21.89 1.19
N ILE A 319 4.64 22.68 2.04
CA ILE A 319 3.18 22.76 2.12
C ILE A 319 2.55 23.14 0.77
N ASP A 320 3.16 24.06 0.03
CA ASP A 320 2.74 24.52 -1.31
C ASP A 320 2.91 23.44 -2.41
N ARG A 321 3.67 22.37 -2.13
CA ARG A 321 3.96 21.27 -3.06
C ARG A 321 3.48 19.92 -2.52
N ALA A 322 2.57 19.94 -1.56
CA ALA A 322 2.06 18.74 -0.91
C ALA A 322 1.08 17.93 -1.78
N GLY A 323 0.67 18.42 -2.96
CA GLY A 323 -0.20 17.67 -3.87
C GLY A 323 0.54 16.65 -4.75
N PRO A 324 -0.18 15.88 -5.58
CA PRO A 324 0.42 15.01 -6.59
C PRO A 324 1.32 15.82 -7.56
N PRO A 325 2.48 15.28 -7.99
CA PRO A 325 3.47 16.04 -8.76
C PRO A 325 2.92 16.58 -10.09
N ASP A 326 2.09 15.81 -10.78
CA ASP A 326 1.58 16.16 -12.11
C ASP A 326 0.09 16.57 -12.06
N ILE A 327 -0.36 17.10 -10.92
CA ILE A 327 -1.78 17.45 -10.70
C ILE A 327 -2.33 18.48 -11.70
N GLU A 328 -1.47 19.33 -12.26
CA GLU A 328 -1.84 20.32 -13.27
C GLU A 328 -2.41 19.68 -14.55
N ILE A 329 -2.05 18.43 -14.86
CA ILE A 329 -2.65 17.68 -15.97
C ILE A 329 -4.14 17.46 -15.72
N ALA A 330 -4.54 17.14 -14.49
CA ALA A 330 -5.95 17.02 -14.13
C ALA A 330 -6.66 18.39 -14.23
N ARG A 331 -6.05 19.44 -13.68
CA ARG A 331 -6.60 20.81 -13.65
C ARG A 331 -6.76 21.45 -15.03
N ALA A 332 -5.99 21.01 -16.03
CA ALA A 332 -6.04 21.56 -17.40
C ALA A 332 -7.39 21.34 -18.13
N GLY A 333 -8.29 20.52 -17.59
CA GLY A 333 -9.59 20.28 -18.20
C GLY A 333 -10.68 20.01 -17.16
N ARG A 334 -11.93 19.92 -17.61
CA ARG A 334 -13.06 19.60 -16.75
C ARG A 334 -12.92 18.17 -16.21
N LEU A 335 -13.17 17.99 -14.92
CA LEU A 335 -13.32 16.67 -14.28
C LEU A 335 -14.81 16.36 -14.13
N ASP A 336 -15.18 15.11 -14.37
CA ASP A 336 -16.56 14.61 -14.22
C ASP A 336 -16.82 14.05 -12.83
N ALA A 337 -15.83 13.40 -12.22
CA ALA A 337 -15.91 12.87 -10.88
C ALA A 337 -14.52 12.66 -10.26
N ILE A 338 -14.46 12.65 -8.94
CA ILE A 338 -13.36 12.04 -8.18
C ILE A 338 -13.90 10.81 -7.47
N VAL A 339 -13.26 9.67 -7.64
CA VAL A 339 -13.52 8.44 -6.88
C VAL A 339 -12.45 8.31 -5.81
N ILE A 340 -12.84 8.26 -4.54
CA ILE A 340 -11.92 8.13 -3.41
C ILE A 340 -11.96 6.68 -2.92
N THR A 341 -10.81 6.00 -3.00
CA THR A 341 -10.67 4.59 -2.59
C THR A 341 -10.84 4.45 -1.09
N HIS A 342 -10.18 5.30 -0.29
CA HIS A 342 -10.25 5.28 1.16
C HIS A 342 -9.78 6.60 1.79
N ALA A 343 -9.98 6.75 3.10
CA ALA A 343 -9.84 8.05 3.79
C ALA A 343 -8.43 8.41 4.25
N HIS A 344 -7.38 7.64 3.92
CA HIS A 344 -6.01 8.04 4.26
C HIS A 344 -5.59 9.31 3.50
N SER A 345 -4.73 10.11 4.11
CA SER A 345 -4.38 11.44 3.59
C SER A 345 -3.58 11.40 2.29
N ASP A 346 -2.82 10.33 2.06
CA ASP A 346 -2.11 10.03 0.83
C ASP A 346 -2.99 9.54 -0.33
N HIS A 347 -4.30 9.35 -0.09
CA HIS A 347 -5.28 9.03 -1.12
C HIS A 347 -6.37 10.10 -1.24
N ALA A 348 -6.81 10.69 -0.14
CA ALA A 348 -7.92 11.65 -0.14
C ALA A 348 -7.51 13.07 0.29
N GLY A 349 -6.29 13.26 0.79
CA GLY A 349 -5.91 14.46 1.53
C GLY A 349 -5.84 15.73 0.68
N TYR A 350 -5.69 15.64 -0.64
CA TYR A 350 -5.60 16.79 -1.54
C TYR A 350 -6.93 17.09 -2.26
N VAL A 351 -7.94 16.22 -2.11
CA VAL A 351 -9.29 16.42 -2.69
C VAL A 351 -9.89 17.80 -2.38
N PRO A 352 -9.81 18.35 -1.15
CA PRO A 352 -10.37 19.68 -0.87
C PRO A 352 -9.77 20.82 -1.73
N ALA A 353 -8.50 20.71 -2.11
CA ALA A 353 -7.85 21.69 -3.00
C ALA A 353 -8.35 21.60 -4.45
N LEU A 354 -8.85 20.45 -4.90
CA LEU A 354 -9.43 20.28 -6.24
C LEU A 354 -10.88 20.75 -6.30
N VAL A 355 -11.65 20.54 -5.22
CA VAL A 355 -13.04 21.02 -5.15
C VAL A 355 -13.11 22.55 -5.16
N ALA A 356 -12.07 23.24 -4.68
CA ALA A 356 -11.96 24.69 -4.76
C ALA A 356 -12.05 25.20 -6.21
N ASP A 357 -11.37 24.52 -7.14
CA ASP A 357 -11.32 24.88 -8.55
C ASP A 357 -12.54 24.37 -9.33
N HIS A 358 -13.16 23.31 -8.84
CA HIS A 358 -14.32 22.67 -9.46
C HIS A 358 -15.48 22.55 -8.48
N PRO A 359 -16.22 23.64 -8.21
CA PRO A 359 -17.23 23.65 -7.17
C PRO A 359 -18.32 22.61 -7.37
N GLY A 360 -18.61 22.14 -8.59
CA GLY A 360 -19.66 21.16 -8.88
C GLY A 360 -19.21 19.69 -8.90
N LEU A 361 -17.93 19.40 -8.68
CA LEU A 361 -17.31 18.08 -8.88
C LEU A 361 -17.84 17.05 -7.86
N PRO A 362 -18.55 15.98 -8.28
CA PRO A 362 -19.01 14.94 -7.37
C PRO A 362 -17.83 14.10 -6.86
N LEU A 363 -17.88 13.75 -5.58
CA LEU A 363 -16.91 12.86 -4.93
C LEU A 363 -17.58 11.52 -4.60
N LEU A 364 -17.24 10.46 -5.32
CA LEU A 364 -17.76 9.12 -5.10
C LEU A 364 -16.87 8.37 -4.09
N CYS A 365 -17.45 7.82 -3.04
CA CYS A 365 -16.74 6.94 -2.10
C CYS A 365 -17.74 6.10 -1.32
N THR A 366 -17.26 5.14 -0.54
CA THR A 366 -18.13 4.34 0.34
C THR A 366 -18.72 5.19 1.47
N GLN A 367 -19.83 4.71 2.04
CA GLN A 367 -20.47 5.35 3.19
C GLN A 367 -19.50 5.53 4.38
N ASP A 368 -18.68 4.52 4.67
CA ASP A 368 -17.75 4.62 5.80
C ASP A 368 -16.59 5.57 5.50
N THR A 369 -16.07 5.56 4.26
CA THR A 369 -15.06 6.54 3.84
C THR A 369 -15.63 7.96 3.95
N ALA A 370 -16.88 8.18 3.51
CA ALA A 370 -17.57 9.46 3.65
C ALA A 370 -17.65 9.94 5.11
N ALA A 371 -17.87 9.04 6.07
CA ALA A 371 -17.90 9.37 7.49
C ALA A 371 -16.51 9.75 8.06
N LEU A 372 -15.44 9.17 7.51
CA LEU A 372 -14.06 9.38 7.96
C LEU A 372 -13.43 10.67 7.39
N LEU A 373 -13.69 10.99 6.12
CA LEU A 373 -13.08 12.11 5.39
C LEU A 373 -13.15 13.46 6.13
N PRO A 374 -14.29 13.90 6.72
CA PRO A 374 -14.36 15.14 7.48
C PRO A 374 -13.33 15.26 8.60
N THR A 375 -13.10 14.17 9.33
CA THR A 375 -12.14 14.14 10.43
C THR A 375 -10.71 14.20 9.91
N MET A 376 -10.42 13.45 8.84
CA MET A 376 -9.10 13.38 8.24
C MET A 376 -8.69 14.71 7.60
N TRP A 377 -9.57 15.35 6.82
CA TRP A 377 -9.30 16.66 6.22
C TRP A 377 -9.13 17.77 7.26
N ALA A 378 -9.91 17.74 8.35
CA ALA A 378 -9.75 18.70 9.44
C ALA A 378 -8.40 18.54 10.17
N ASP A 379 -7.90 17.31 10.28
CA ASP A 379 -6.56 17.06 10.84
C ASP A 379 -5.46 17.57 9.91
N SER A 380 -5.60 17.38 8.59
CA SER A 380 -4.67 17.95 7.60
C SER A 380 -4.57 19.48 7.72
N VAL A 381 -5.69 20.20 7.89
CA VAL A 381 -5.68 21.66 8.12
C VAL A 381 -4.87 22.02 9.37
N ARG A 382 -5.06 21.29 10.48
CA ARG A 382 -4.29 21.51 11.73
C ARG A 382 -2.80 21.27 11.54
N VAL A 383 -2.44 20.26 10.75
CA VAL A 383 -1.04 19.97 10.41
C VAL A 383 -0.47 21.12 9.57
N PHE A 384 -1.19 21.60 8.57
CA PHE A 384 -0.77 22.75 7.77
C PHE A 384 -0.56 24.01 8.62
N ASP A 385 -1.48 24.32 9.53
CA ASP A 385 -1.35 25.46 10.44
C ASP A 385 -0.11 25.35 11.33
N ARG A 386 0.19 24.15 11.85
CA ARG A 386 1.39 23.92 12.65
C ARG A 386 2.66 24.07 11.82
N LEU A 387 2.71 23.50 10.62
CA LEU A 387 3.86 23.61 9.73
C LEU A 387 4.09 25.08 9.35
N ARG A 388 3.03 25.84 9.05
CA ARG A 388 3.11 27.28 8.77
C ARG A 388 3.68 28.08 9.95
N GLN A 389 3.38 27.69 11.18
CA GLN A 389 3.92 28.31 12.40
C GLN A 389 5.37 27.91 12.70
N GLY A 390 5.79 26.70 12.29
CA GLY A 390 7.15 26.18 12.52
C GLY A 390 8.18 26.54 11.43
N TYR A 391 7.72 26.94 10.24
CA TYR A 391 8.54 27.31 9.08
C TYR A 391 8.55 28.83 8.82
N LEU A 392 9.09 29.61 9.76
CA LEU A 392 9.53 30.96 9.44
C LEU A 392 11.01 31.13 9.79
N PRO A 393 11.94 30.74 8.89
CA PRO A 393 13.23 31.42 8.82
C PRO A 393 12.97 32.93 8.72
N ALA A 394 13.67 33.74 9.50
CA ALA A 394 13.50 35.18 9.46
C ALA A 394 13.76 35.72 8.03
N GLY A 395 12.71 36.20 7.35
CA GLY A 395 12.81 36.87 6.05
C GLY A 395 12.21 36.15 4.84
N GLU A 396 11.68 34.92 4.98
CA GLU A 396 10.96 34.24 3.88
C GLU A 396 9.43 34.49 3.91
N PRO A 397 8.77 34.62 2.75
CA PRO A 397 7.33 34.83 2.67
C PRO A 397 6.56 33.62 3.22
N ALA A 398 5.45 33.88 3.92
CA ALA A 398 4.57 32.83 4.42
C ALA A 398 4.07 31.96 3.25
N VAL A 399 4.28 30.64 3.37
CA VAL A 399 3.79 29.67 2.38
C VAL A 399 2.32 29.36 2.67
N GLU A 400 1.45 29.59 1.69
CA GLU A 400 0.01 29.33 1.82
C GLU A 400 -0.29 27.83 1.69
N PRO A 401 -1.18 27.27 2.54
CA PRO A 401 -1.58 25.88 2.46
C PRO A 401 -2.43 25.58 1.23
N PRO A 402 -2.46 24.32 0.75
CA PRO A 402 -3.27 23.95 -0.41
C PRO A 402 -4.77 24.22 -0.20
N TYR A 403 -5.23 24.19 1.05
CA TYR A 403 -6.59 24.49 1.43
C TYR A 403 -6.72 24.79 2.92
N GLY A 404 -7.83 25.43 3.30
CA GLY A 404 -8.23 25.64 4.69
C GLY A 404 -9.62 25.05 4.99
N GLN A 405 -10.17 25.43 6.14
CA GLN A 405 -11.49 24.97 6.59
C GLN A 405 -12.63 25.23 5.59
N PRO A 406 -12.70 26.36 4.85
CA PRO A 406 -13.77 26.61 3.88
C PRO A 406 -13.82 25.57 2.76
N GLN A 407 -12.66 25.16 2.23
CA GLN A 407 -12.55 24.14 1.19
C GLN A 407 -12.92 22.75 1.72
N VAL A 408 -12.56 22.42 2.96
CA VAL A 408 -13.00 21.17 3.62
C VAL A 408 -14.53 21.11 3.66
N LEU A 409 -15.19 22.18 4.08
CA LEU A 409 -16.66 22.24 4.11
C LEU A 409 -17.27 22.17 2.70
N ALA A 410 -16.62 22.76 1.70
CA ALA A 410 -17.05 22.65 0.31
C ALA A 410 -16.97 21.21 -0.21
N ALA A 411 -15.84 20.53 0.02
CA ALA A 411 -15.63 19.14 -0.35
C ALA A 411 -16.65 18.20 0.31
N GLN A 412 -16.93 18.40 1.60
CA GLN A 412 -17.94 17.61 2.32
C GLN A 412 -19.32 17.63 1.64
N ARG A 413 -19.76 18.78 1.13
CA ARG A 413 -21.05 18.91 0.41
C ARG A 413 -21.09 18.17 -0.93
N ARG A 414 -19.93 17.79 -1.46
CA ARG A 414 -19.79 17.09 -2.74
C ARG A 414 -19.65 15.58 -2.61
N ILE A 415 -19.52 15.08 -1.39
CA ILE A 415 -19.53 13.63 -1.13
C ILE A 415 -20.86 13.04 -1.59
N ARG A 416 -20.75 11.92 -2.29
CA ARG A 416 -21.84 11.07 -2.78
C ARG A 416 -21.48 9.64 -2.36
N PRO A 417 -22.00 9.19 -1.20
CA PRO A 417 -21.80 7.82 -0.75
C PRO A 417 -22.36 6.82 -1.77
N THR A 418 -21.58 5.78 -2.04
CA THR A 418 -21.88 4.72 -3.00
C THR A 418 -21.65 3.38 -2.33
N GLU A 419 -22.63 2.49 -2.44
CA GLU A 419 -22.55 1.14 -1.90
C GLU A 419 -21.61 0.26 -2.74
N PHE A 420 -21.02 -0.74 -2.11
CA PHE A 420 -20.27 -1.76 -2.83
C PHE A 420 -21.15 -2.50 -3.83
N GLY A 421 -20.61 -2.81 -5.01
CA GLY A 421 -21.32 -3.49 -6.10
C GLY A 421 -22.35 -2.62 -6.83
N ARG A 422 -22.61 -1.39 -6.37
CA ARG A 422 -23.51 -0.46 -7.07
C ARG A 422 -22.78 0.16 -8.26
N VAL A 423 -23.33 -0.06 -9.45
CA VAL A 423 -22.87 0.59 -10.68
C VAL A 423 -23.43 2.01 -10.74
N VAL A 424 -22.54 3.00 -10.87
CA VAL A 424 -22.87 4.41 -11.04
C VAL A 424 -22.40 4.86 -12.42
N GLU A 425 -23.32 5.36 -13.25
CA GLU A 425 -22.96 6.01 -14.51
C GLU A 425 -22.48 7.44 -14.23
N VAL A 426 -21.27 7.76 -14.67
CA VAL A 426 -20.67 9.10 -14.53
C VAL A 426 -21.12 9.99 -15.69
N ALA A 427 -20.89 9.54 -16.92
CA ALA A 427 -21.32 10.20 -18.16
C ALA A 427 -21.09 9.27 -19.36
N ASP A 428 -21.89 9.42 -20.42
CA ASP A 428 -21.68 8.78 -21.73
C ASP A 428 -21.46 7.26 -21.69
N GLY A 429 -22.14 6.54 -20.80
CA GLY A 429 -21.97 5.09 -20.62
C GLY A 429 -20.66 4.68 -19.92
N VAL A 430 -19.90 5.63 -19.37
CA VAL A 430 -18.77 5.36 -18.48
C VAL A 430 -19.31 5.12 -17.08
N THR A 431 -18.99 3.95 -16.52
CA THR A 431 -19.51 3.51 -15.22
C THR A 431 -18.40 3.26 -14.22
N VAL A 432 -18.73 3.45 -12.94
CA VAL A 432 -17.88 3.21 -11.77
C VAL A 432 -18.58 2.23 -10.84
N GLU A 433 -17.86 1.24 -10.34
CA GLU A 433 -18.30 0.33 -9.29
C GLU A 433 -17.22 0.23 -8.21
N LEU A 434 -17.64 0.25 -6.94
CA LEU A 434 -16.77 0.08 -5.78
C LEU A 434 -16.83 -1.36 -5.27
N PHE A 435 -15.70 -1.92 -4.82
CA PHE A 435 -15.65 -3.22 -4.14
C PHE A 435 -14.73 -3.20 -2.92
N PRO A 436 -14.95 -4.02 -1.88
CA PRO A 436 -14.18 -3.95 -0.64
C PRO A 436 -12.69 -4.25 -0.85
N ALA A 437 -11.79 -3.39 -0.39
CA ALA A 437 -10.33 -3.57 -0.53
C ALA A 437 -9.64 -4.23 0.68
N GLY A 438 -10.35 -4.38 1.81
CA GLY A 438 -9.85 -5.05 3.02
C GLY A 438 -8.73 -4.32 3.78
N HIS A 439 -8.42 -3.07 3.43
CA HIS A 439 -7.34 -2.29 4.02
C HIS A 439 -7.73 -1.57 5.33
N ILE A 440 -8.74 -0.69 5.27
CA ILE A 440 -9.35 0.00 6.42
C ILE A 440 -10.88 0.03 6.25
N LEU A 441 -11.61 0.47 7.28
CA LEU A 441 -13.07 0.60 7.18
C LEU A 441 -13.47 1.50 6.01
N GLY A 442 -14.34 0.98 5.14
CA GLY A 442 -14.77 1.65 3.91
C GLY A 442 -13.78 1.60 2.74
N ALA A 443 -12.60 1.01 2.88
CA ALA A 443 -11.63 0.97 1.79
C ALA A 443 -12.18 0.21 0.58
N ALA A 444 -12.03 0.80 -0.59
CA ALA A 444 -12.61 0.31 -1.82
C ALA A 444 -11.61 0.27 -2.97
N GLY A 445 -11.61 -0.85 -3.70
CA GLY A 445 -11.16 -0.88 -5.08
C GLY A 445 -12.25 -0.34 -6.00
N VAL A 446 -11.84 0.09 -7.19
CA VAL A 446 -12.69 0.78 -8.17
C VAL A 446 -12.58 0.06 -9.51
N VAL A 447 -13.72 -0.29 -10.11
CA VAL A 447 -13.79 -0.76 -11.50
C VAL A 447 -14.41 0.35 -12.34
N ILE A 448 -13.68 0.83 -13.35
CA ILE A 448 -14.16 1.80 -14.33
C ILE A 448 -14.37 1.07 -15.65
N SER A 449 -15.59 1.14 -16.19
CA SER A 449 -15.96 0.43 -17.42
C SER A 449 -16.48 1.39 -18.50
N ALA A 450 -16.07 1.16 -19.74
CA ALA A 450 -16.62 1.80 -20.92
C ALA A 450 -16.85 0.74 -22.01
N GLY A 451 -18.10 0.32 -22.19
CA GLY A 451 -18.42 -0.85 -23.02
C GLY A 451 -17.79 -2.12 -22.46
N ALA A 452 -16.97 -2.80 -23.27
CA ALA A 452 -16.26 -4.01 -22.85
C ALA A 452 -14.92 -3.73 -22.13
N THR A 453 -14.39 -2.51 -22.29
CA THR A 453 -13.08 -2.13 -21.72
C THR A 453 -13.20 -1.82 -20.24
N ARG A 454 -12.32 -2.40 -19.41
CA ARG A 454 -12.34 -2.26 -17.95
C ARG A 454 -10.96 -1.96 -17.38
N VAL A 455 -10.88 -0.94 -16.53
CA VAL A 455 -9.72 -0.64 -15.69
C VAL A 455 -10.12 -0.84 -14.23
N THR A 456 -9.34 -1.64 -13.51
CA THR A 456 -9.48 -1.82 -12.06
C THR A 456 -8.35 -1.12 -11.33
N VAL A 457 -8.66 -0.29 -10.33
CA VAL A 457 -7.70 0.36 -9.43
C VAL A 457 -7.98 -0.13 -8.01
N THR A 458 -7.00 -0.73 -7.33
CA THR A 458 -7.25 -1.35 -6.02
C THR A 458 -7.31 -0.36 -4.87
N GLY A 459 -6.66 0.82 -5.02
CA GLY A 459 -6.21 1.58 -3.86
C GLY A 459 -5.21 0.78 -3.03
N ASP A 460 -5.12 1.07 -1.74
CA ASP A 460 -4.44 0.18 -0.80
C ASP A 460 -5.33 -1.02 -0.46
N VAL A 461 -4.72 -2.22 -0.40
CA VAL A 461 -5.44 -3.48 -0.46
C VAL A 461 -4.86 -4.52 0.50
N SER A 462 -5.72 -5.36 1.08
CA SER A 462 -5.31 -6.56 1.79
C SER A 462 -6.32 -7.68 1.58
N ASP A 463 -5.83 -8.85 1.18
CA ASP A 463 -6.59 -10.11 1.09
C ASP A 463 -6.78 -10.79 2.45
N LEU A 464 -5.98 -10.41 3.46
CA LEU A 464 -6.08 -10.95 4.81
C LEU A 464 -7.20 -10.28 5.61
N ALA A 465 -8.05 -11.09 6.22
CA ALA A 465 -9.02 -10.60 7.19
C ALA A 465 -8.31 -10.00 8.42
N GLN A 466 -8.78 -8.83 8.83
CA GLN A 466 -8.34 -8.09 10.00
C GLN A 466 -9.45 -8.15 11.07
N ALA A 467 -9.13 -7.84 12.32
CA ALA A 467 -10.15 -7.81 13.38
C ALA A 467 -11.23 -6.75 13.10
N THR A 468 -10.86 -5.65 12.44
CA THR A 468 -11.75 -4.52 12.14
C THR A 468 -12.41 -4.56 10.77
N VAL A 469 -11.83 -5.27 9.79
CA VAL A 469 -12.35 -5.34 8.42
C VAL A 469 -12.10 -6.72 7.79
N PRO A 470 -13.01 -7.22 6.94
CA PRO A 470 -12.77 -8.44 6.17
C PRO A 470 -11.66 -8.22 5.14
N GLY A 471 -11.06 -9.31 4.65
CA GLY A 471 -10.11 -9.26 3.53
C GLY A 471 -10.82 -8.97 2.20
N LEU A 472 -10.06 -8.51 1.20
CA LEU A 472 -10.54 -8.34 -0.17
C LEU A 472 -11.05 -9.68 -0.72
N VAL A 473 -12.24 -9.61 -1.34
CA VAL A 473 -12.73 -10.64 -2.26
C VAL A 473 -12.90 -9.99 -3.63
N VAL A 474 -12.15 -10.49 -4.62
CA VAL A 474 -12.19 -9.94 -5.98
C VAL A 474 -13.57 -10.19 -6.62
N PRO A 475 -14.33 -9.14 -6.99
CA PRO A 475 -15.64 -9.28 -7.59
C PRO A 475 -15.55 -9.68 -9.07
N ASP A 476 -16.61 -10.28 -9.61
CA ASP A 476 -16.66 -10.71 -11.02
C ASP A 476 -16.42 -9.56 -12.01
N ARG A 477 -16.84 -8.34 -11.68
CA ARG A 477 -16.61 -7.14 -12.50
C ARG A 477 -15.16 -6.76 -12.66
N ALA A 478 -14.31 -7.03 -11.66
CA ALA A 478 -12.88 -6.77 -11.74
C ALA A 478 -12.16 -7.84 -12.56
N ARG A 479 -12.68 -9.08 -12.59
CA ARG A 479 -12.03 -10.21 -13.26
C ARG A 479 -11.95 -10.03 -14.77
N GLY A 480 -10.75 -10.25 -15.33
CA GLY A 480 -10.47 -10.05 -16.75
C GLY A 480 -10.46 -8.59 -17.19
N SER A 481 -10.10 -7.67 -16.28
CA SER A 481 -9.88 -6.26 -16.64
C SER A 481 -8.74 -6.11 -17.67
N ASP A 482 -8.83 -5.11 -18.54
CA ASP A 482 -7.74 -4.80 -19.48
C ASP A 482 -6.49 -4.30 -18.76
N LEU A 483 -6.71 -3.54 -17.68
CA LEU A 483 -5.65 -3.06 -16.79
C LEU A 483 -6.06 -3.25 -15.33
N LEU A 484 -5.16 -3.83 -14.56
CA LEU A 484 -5.16 -3.75 -13.09
C LEU A 484 -4.07 -2.78 -12.64
N VAL A 485 -4.46 -1.73 -11.93
CA VAL A 485 -3.57 -0.83 -11.21
C VAL A 485 -3.60 -1.23 -9.74
N ILE A 486 -2.47 -1.70 -9.23
CA ILE A 486 -2.34 -2.25 -7.88
C ILE A 486 -1.17 -1.63 -7.12
N GLU A 487 -1.37 -1.39 -5.82
CA GLU A 487 -0.30 -0.92 -4.93
C GLU A 487 0.89 -1.90 -4.87
N SER A 488 2.02 -1.40 -4.39
CA SER A 488 3.25 -2.19 -4.27
C SER A 488 4.05 -1.87 -3.01
N THR A 489 3.35 -1.44 -1.95
CA THR A 489 3.96 -1.00 -0.68
C THR A 489 4.80 -2.11 -0.04
N TYR A 490 4.24 -3.32 0.06
CA TYR A 490 4.88 -4.49 0.68
C TYR A 490 5.21 -5.60 -0.32
N CYS A 491 5.66 -5.22 -1.52
CA CYS A 491 5.98 -6.17 -2.59
C CYS A 491 7.36 -6.87 -2.47
N ARG A 492 8.15 -6.56 -1.44
CA ARG A 492 9.39 -7.28 -1.15
C ARG A 492 9.10 -8.64 -0.52
N PRO A 493 9.95 -9.66 -0.73
CA PRO A 493 9.84 -10.91 0.02
C PRO A 493 9.94 -10.62 1.52
N THR A 494 8.98 -11.08 2.30
CA THR A 494 8.99 -11.02 3.76
C THR A 494 9.28 -12.41 4.32
N ARG A 495 10.08 -12.47 5.40
CA ARG A 495 10.38 -13.74 6.08
C ARG A 495 9.36 -14.11 7.16
N SER A 496 8.58 -13.15 7.66
CA SER A 496 7.58 -13.40 8.72
C SER A 496 6.16 -13.39 8.17
N ARG A 497 5.37 -14.37 8.63
CA ARG A 497 3.93 -14.47 8.36
C ARG A 497 3.19 -13.55 9.34
N ARG A 498 2.25 -12.74 8.86
CA ARG A 498 1.48 -11.78 9.70
C ARG A 498 0.82 -12.44 10.91
N GLY A 499 0.28 -13.66 10.76
CA GLY A 499 -0.31 -14.40 11.89
C GLY A 499 0.68 -14.62 13.03
N ALA A 500 1.92 -15.02 12.71
CA ALA A 500 2.97 -15.18 13.72
C ALA A 500 3.37 -13.84 14.37
N GLU A 501 3.39 -12.75 13.60
CA GLU A 501 3.63 -11.40 14.12
C GLU A 501 2.55 -10.96 15.12
N VAL A 502 1.28 -11.28 14.84
CA VAL A 502 0.16 -11.02 15.76
C VAL A 502 0.34 -11.81 17.06
N GLU A 503 0.65 -13.11 16.99
CA GLU A 503 0.87 -13.93 18.18
C GLU A 503 2.07 -13.43 19.00
N ASN A 504 3.19 -13.07 18.35
CA ASN A 504 4.36 -12.51 19.01
C ASN A 504 4.05 -11.16 19.67
N PHE A 505 3.25 -10.32 19.03
CA PHE A 505 2.80 -9.05 19.60
C PHE A 505 1.96 -9.30 20.86
N ILE A 506 0.97 -10.19 20.79
CA ILE A 506 0.10 -10.54 21.93
C ILE A 506 0.91 -11.13 23.09
N ALA A 507 1.83 -12.06 22.80
CA ALA A 507 2.70 -12.65 23.80
C ALA A 507 3.58 -11.60 24.49
N THR A 508 4.17 -10.68 23.72
CA THR A 508 5.01 -9.60 24.27
C THR A 508 4.21 -8.64 25.15
N VAL A 509 2.97 -8.31 24.75
CA VAL A 509 2.07 -7.49 25.57
C VAL A 509 1.72 -8.21 26.87
N ALA A 510 1.32 -9.48 26.79
CA ALA A 510 0.94 -10.29 27.95
C ALA A 510 2.10 -10.41 28.95
N GLU A 511 3.31 -10.71 28.48
CA GLU A 511 4.54 -10.80 29.29
C GLU A 511 4.85 -9.49 30.02
N THR A 512 4.81 -8.36 29.29
CA THR A 512 5.12 -7.03 29.84
C THR A 512 4.11 -6.64 30.92
N VAL A 513 2.81 -6.84 30.65
CA VAL A 513 1.73 -6.48 31.57
C VAL A 513 1.66 -7.42 32.78
N ALA A 514 1.97 -8.71 32.61
CA ALA A 514 2.07 -9.67 33.72
C ALA A 514 3.20 -9.32 34.69
N SER A 515 4.29 -8.73 34.18
CA SER A 515 5.40 -8.22 34.98
C SER A 515 5.10 -6.88 35.68
N GLY A 516 3.85 -6.40 35.60
CA GLY A 516 3.42 -5.12 36.19
C GLY A 516 3.75 -3.89 35.35
N GLY A 517 4.27 -4.07 34.13
CA GLY A 517 4.69 -3.01 33.24
C GLY A 517 3.58 -2.38 32.39
N ARG A 518 3.97 -1.32 31.67
CA ARG A 518 3.12 -0.60 30.70
C ARG A 518 3.62 -0.83 29.29
N VAL A 519 2.69 -0.88 28.34
CA VAL A 519 3.02 -1.01 26.92
C VAL A 519 2.56 0.24 26.18
N LEU A 520 3.46 0.91 25.47
CA LEU A 520 3.13 1.95 24.51
C LEU A 520 3.07 1.36 23.10
N VAL A 521 1.96 1.57 22.40
CA VAL A 521 1.81 1.23 20.98
C VAL A 521 1.54 2.49 20.18
N PRO A 522 2.58 3.12 19.60
CA PRO A 522 2.41 4.18 18.63
C PRO A 522 1.72 3.64 17.38
N ALA A 523 0.59 4.22 17.00
CA ALA A 523 -0.20 3.82 15.84
C ALA A 523 -0.69 5.03 15.03
N PHE A 524 -0.89 4.83 13.72
CA PHE A 524 -1.65 5.77 12.91
C PHE A 524 -3.10 5.82 13.39
N ALA A 525 -3.69 7.01 13.36
CA ALA A 525 -5.01 7.29 13.93
C ALA A 525 -6.14 6.48 13.29
N LEU A 526 -5.99 6.18 12.00
CA LEU A 526 -6.97 5.50 11.15
C LEU A 526 -6.43 4.13 10.72
N GLY A 527 -7.16 3.08 11.07
CA GLY A 527 -6.85 1.69 10.77
C GLY A 527 -6.11 1.00 11.91
N ARG A 528 -4.78 1.22 12.00
CA ARG A 528 -3.91 0.45 12.92
C ARG A 528 -4.32 0.57 14.39
N ALA A 529 -4.68 1.76 14.85
CA ALA A 529 -5.04 1.96 16.26
C ALA A 529 -6.30 1.15 16.64
N GLN A 530 -7.31 1.13 15.77
CA GLN A 530 -8.55 0.39 15.97
C GLN A 530 -8.27 -1.12 15.94
N GLU A 531 -7.49 -1.58 14.96
CA GLU A 531 -7.12 -2.98 14.80
C GLU A 531 -6.39 -3.53 16.02
N VAL A 532 -5.37 -2.81 16.51
CA VAL A 532 -4.63 -3.22 17.71
C VAL A 532 -5.53 -3.24 18.93
N ALA A 533 -6.34 -2.19 19.15
CA ALA A 533 -7.20 -2.10 20.32
C ALA A 533 -8.24 -3.24 20.35
N LEU A 534 -8.86 -3.56 19.21
CA LEU A 534 -9.83 -4.64 19.12
C LEU A 534 -9.18 -6.02 19.27
N THR A 535 -7.98 -6.21 18.69
CA THR A 535 -7.23 -7.46 18.86
C THR A 535 -6.87 -7.70 20.32
N LEU A 536 -6.37 -6.67 21.02
CA LEU A 536 -6.08 -6.73 22.45
C LEU A 536 -7.33 -6.99 23.29
N ARG A 537 -8.45 -6.38 22.92
CA ARG A 537 -9.74 -6.63 23.56
C ARG A 537 -10.14 -8.10 23.49
N ASN A 538 -10.06 -8.67 22.29
CA ASN A 538 -10.51 -10.04 22.04
C ASN A 538 -9.55 -11.09 22.60
N ARG A 539 -8.23 -10.81 22.60
CA ARG A 539 -7.19 -11.79 22.94
C ARG A 539 -6.65 -11.67 24.36
N LEU A 540 -6.77 -10.50 24.99
CA LEU A 540 -6.26 -10.20 26.33
C LEU A 540 -7.30 -9.44 27.18
N PRO A 541 -8.49 -10.03 27.44
CA PRO A 541 -9.63 -9.31 28.03
C PRO A 541 -9.37 -8.67 29.40
N ASP A 542 -8.42 -9.21 30.17
CA ASP A 542 -8.06 -8.71 31.50
C ASP A 542 -7.02 -7.57 31.49
N VAL A 543 -6.52 -7.19 30.30
CA VAL A 543 -5.50 -6.17 30.13
C VAL A 543 -6.17 -4.83 29.82
N PRO A 544 -6.07 -3.81 30.71
CA PRO A 544 -6.63 -2.48 30.43
C PRO A 544 -5.93 -1.83 29.23
N VAL A 545 -6.72 -1.25 28.32
CA VAL A 545 -6.23 -0.54 27.14
C VAL A 545 -6.76 0.89 27.14
N LEU A 546 -5.85 1.85 26.94
CA LEU A 546 -6.17 3.26 26.75
C LEU A 546 -5.96 3.66 25.30
N ILE A 547 -6.94 4.35 24.71
CA ILE A 547 -6.82 4.98 23.38
C ILE A 547 -6.68 6.50 23.56
N ASP A 548 -5.62 7.10 23.02
CA ASP A 548 -5.37 8.55 23.05
C ASP A 548 -5.20 9.14 21.64
N GLY A 549 -5.22 10.47 21.55
CA GLY A 549 -5.03 11.21 20.31
C GLY A 549 -6.25 11.20 19.40
N MET A 550 -6.00 11.34 18.10
CA MET A 550 -7.07 11.34 17.09
C MET A 550 -7.75 9.98 16.95
N ALA A 551 -7.03 8.90 17.29
CA ALA A 551 -7.57 7.54 17.27
C ALA A 551 -8.90 7.43 18.03
N ARG A 552 -9.09 8.22 19.09
CA ARG A 552 -10.33 8.19 19.88
C ARG A 552 -11.57 8.47 19.06
N ARG A 553 -11.52 9.55 18.26
CA ARG A 553 -12.65 9.98 17.43
C ARG A 553 -12.88 9.00 16.29
N ILE A 554 -11.81 8.49 15.68
CA ILE A 554 -11.90 7.51 14.61
C ILE A 554 -12.50 6.19 15.11
N THR A 555 -12.12 5.73 16.30
CA THR A 555 -12.70 4.54 16.92
C THR A 555 -14.22 4.68 17.09
N ARG A 556 -14.72 5.85 17.53
CA ARG A 556 -16.17 6.09 17.63
C ARG A 556 -16.85 6.02 16.26
N ILE A 557 -16.21 6.52 15.20
CA ILE A 557 -16.74 6.42 13.84
C ILE A 557 -16.83 4.94 13.42
N TYR A 558 -15.81 4.14 13.71
CA TYR A 558 -15.83 2.69 13.41
C TYR A 558 -17.00 1.99 14.09
N GLU A 559 -17.21 2.20 15.39
CA GLU A 559 -18.33 1.61 16.11
C GLU A 559 -19.68 2.10 15.59
N GLN A 560 -19.79 3.39 15.23
CA GLN A 560 -21.04 3.98 14.72
C GLN A 560 -21.40 3.45 13.33
N GLN A 561 -20.44 3.37 12.40
CA GLN A 561 -20.71 2.90 11.04
C GLN A 561 -21.05 1.41 10.99
N THR A 562 -20.49 0.62 11.90
CA THR A 562 -20.73 -0.83 11.95
C THR A 562 -21.88 -1.23 12.87
N ALA A 563 -22.47 -0.30 13.62
CA ALA A 563 -23.48 -0.57 14.65
C ALA A 563 -24.70 -1.36 14.16
N ASP A 564 -25.13 -1.06 12.92
CA ASP A 564 -26.33 -1.64 12.30
C ASP A 564 -26.01 -2.82 11.36
N GLY A 565 -24.73 -3.22 11.25
CA GLY A 565 -24.30 -4.33 10.40
C GLY A 565 -24.32 -5.69 11.10
N ASP A 566 -24.07 -6.77 10.34
CA ASP A 566 -24.09 -8.14 10.85
C ASP A 566 -23.01 -8.43 11.91
N ASN A 567 -21.92 -7.67 11.89
CA ASN A 567 -20.82 -7.80 12.84
C ASN A 567 -20.39 -6.42 13.37
N PRO A 568 -21.14 -5.85 14.34
CA PRO A 568 -20.87 -4.52 14.85
C PRO A 568 -19.57 -4.50 15.64
N LEU A 569 -18.67 -3.58 15.28
CA LEU A 569 -17.43 -3.40 16.00
C LEU A 569 -17.73 -2.80 17.36
N ARG A 570 -17.33 -3.51 18.41
CA ARG A 570 -17.29 -3.00 19.78
C ARG A 570 -15.82 -2.93 20.17
N ILE A 571 -15.25 -1.75 20.08
CA ILE A 571 -13.86 -1.49 20.44
C ILE A 571 -13.84 -0.97 21.89
N TYR A 572 -14.61 0.07 22.21
CA TYR A 572 -14.73 0.58 23.57
C TYR A 572 -15.57 -0.34 24.48
N GLY A 573 -15.22 -0.34 25.76
CA GLY A 573 -15.87 -1.12 26.81
C GLY A 573 -15.11 -1.04 28.12
N ASP A 574 -15.42 -1.90 29.09
CA ASP A 574 -14.77 -1.87 30.41
C ASP A 574 -13.24 -1.97 30.32
N GLN A 575 -12.76 -2.78 29.38
CA GLN A 575 -11.34 -3.01 29.13
C GLN A 575 -10.68 -1.87 28.34
N VAL A 576 -11.36 -1.34 27.32
CA VAL A 576 -10.78 -0.36 26.37
C VAL A 576 -11.45 0.99 26.58
N ARG A 577 -10.68 1.97 27.06
CA ARG A 577 -11.19 3.31 27.40
C ARG A 577 -10.46 4.39 26.63
N GLU A 578 -11.16 5.48 26.36
CA GLU A 578 -10.55 6.67 25.76
C GLU A 578 -9.90 7.56 26.81
N VAL A 579 -8.82 8.24 26.42
CA VAL A 579 -8.13 9.24 27.23
C VAL A 579 -8.68 10.63 26.88
N ALA A 580 -9.43 11.26 27.78
CA ALA A 580 -9.82 12.65 27.58
C ALA A 580 -8.57 13.57 27.62
N PRO A 581 -8.48 14.65 26.80
CA PRO A 581 -7.25 15.42 26.67
C PRO A 581 -6.78 16.05 27.98
N ASP A 582 -7.73 16.43 28.84
CA ASP A 582 -7.56 16.98 30.19
C ASP A 582 -7.13 15.92 31.21
N GLN A 583 -7.56 14.67 31.06
CA GLN A 583 -7.17 13.55 31.93
C GLN A 583 -5.78 12.98 31.63
N ARG A 584 -5.18 13.29 30.47
CA ARG A 584 -3.91 12.69 30.04
C ARG A 584 -2.80 12.80 31.09
N ARG A 585 -2.63 13.99 31.69
CA ARG A 585 -1.56 14.24 32.68
C ARG A 585 -1.73 13.36 33.91
N GLU A 586 -2.97 13.25 34.41
CA GLU A 586 -3.30 12.38 35.54
C GLU A 586 -3.09 10.91 35.20
N LEU A 587 -3.54 10.46 34.02
CA LEU A 587 -3.38 9.08 33.59
C LEU A 587 -1.92 8.69 33.36
N ILE A 588 -1.06 9.59 32.86
CA ILE A 588 0.38 9.36 32.81
C ILE A 588 0.92 9.09 34.22
N ALA A 589 0.44 9.85 35.21
CA ALA A 589 0.86 9.73 36.59
C ALA A 589 0.20 8.58 37.35
N ALA A 590 -0.94 8.02 36.92
CA ALA A 590 -1.71 7.02 37.68
C ALA A 590 -1.80 5.65 36.99
N PHE A 591 -1.76 5.58 35.66
CA PHE A 591 -1.83 4.33 34.91
C PHE A 591 -0.51 3.59 35.07
N ARG A 592 -0.54 2.44 35.77
CA ARG A 592 0.64 1.64 36.15
C ARG A 592 0.79 0.33 35.39
N ARG A 593 -0.31 -0.23 34.88
CA ARG A 593 -0.33 -1.55 34.23
C ARG A 593 -1.34 -1.53 33.09
N GLY A 594 -0.94 -1.99 31.92
CA GLY A 594 -1.79 -2.10 30.73
C GLY A 594 -1.17 -1.48 29.48
N VAL A 595 -2.00 -1.24 28.46
CA VAL A 595 -1.57 -0.80 27.13
C VAL A 595 -2.08 0.61 26.82
N ILE A 596 -1.27 1.42 26.15
CA ILE A 596 -1.64 2.73 25.62
C ILE A 596 -1.45 2.68 24.10
N VAL A 597 -2.56 2.77 23.36
CA VAL A 597 -2.57 2.90 21.89
C VAL A 597 -2.76 4.38 21.54
N THR A 598 -1.80 4.98 20.84
CA THR A 598 -1.82 6.44 20.64
C THR A 598 -1.12 6.91 19.37
N THR A 599 -1.45 8.13 18.94
CA THR A 599 -0.88 8.81 17.77
C THR A 599 0.27 9.74 18.15
N SER A 600 1.30 9.98 17.32
CA SER A 600 1.49 9.46 15.94
C SER A 600 2.24 8.13 15.90
N GLY A 601 1.97 7.32 14.86
CA GLY A 601 2.52 5.96 14.70
C GLY A 601 4.03 5.86 14.50
N MET A 602 4.70 6.99 14.25
CA MET A 602 6.15 7.09 14.08
C MET A 602 6.83 7.93 15.15
N LEU A 603 6.12 8.27 16.25
CA LEU A 603 6.61 9.09 17.37
C LEU A 603 7.11 10.49 16.97
N THR A 604 6.62 11.02 15.85
CA THR A 604 7.03 12.34 15.33
C THR A 604 6.47 13.50 16.14
N ALA A 605 5.25 13.35 16.67
CA ALA A 605 4.56 14.40 17.41
C ALA A 605 3.35 13.84 18.18
N GLY A 606 2.70 14.71 18.93
CA GLY A 606 1.41 14.42 19.56
C GLY A 606 1.54 13.55 20.82
N PRO A 607 0.44 12.92 21.26
CA PRO A 607 0.42 12.23 22.55
C PRO A 607 1.40 11.06 22.65
N ALA A 608 1.78 10.39 21.55
CA ALA A 608 2.77 9.33 21.56
C ALA A 608 4.13 9.80 22.10
N VAL A 609 4.56 11.02 21.77
CA VAL A 609 5.78 11.64 22.31
C VAL A 609 5.65 11.85 23.83
N VAL A 610 4.50 12.37 24.27
CA VAL A 610 4.23 12.65 25.68
C VAL A 610 4.22 11.36 26.52
N TRP A 611 3.54 10.32 26.03
CA TRP A 611 3.56 9.00 26.67
C TRP A 611 4.96 8.39 26.65
N GLY A 612 5.66 8.50 25.51
CA GLY A 612 7.02 8.00 25.31
C GLY A 612 8.01 8.51 26.36
N ARG A 613 7.97 9.81 26.68
CA ARG A 613 8.82 10.41 27.74
C ARG A 613 8.64 9.76 29.11
N SER A 614 7.46 9.25 29.42
CA SER A 614 7.16 8.58 30.70
C SER A 614 7.38 7.07 30.69
N ILE A 615 7.47 6.46 29.50
CA ILE A 615 7.51 5.01 29.30
C ILE A 615 8.93 4.54 28.96
N LEU A 616 9.65 5.26 28.10
CA LEU A 616 11.01 4.88 27.70
C LEU A 616 11.97 4.70 28.89
N PRO A 617 11.94 5.52 29.96
CA PRO A 617 12.83 5.35 31.10
C PRO A 617 12.48 4.19 32.05
N ASP A 618 11.36 3.49 31.83
CA ASP A 618 10.85 2.44 32.71
C ASP A 618 11.33 1.06 32.25
N PRO A 619 12.20 0.35 33.00
CA PRO A 619 12.75 -0.94 32.60
C PRO A 619 11.72 -2.08 32.58
N THR A 620 10.55 -1.88 33.20
CA THR A 620 9.46 -2.87 33.17
C THR A 620 8.52 -2.67 31.99
N ALA A 621 8.66 -1.55 31.27
CA ALA A 621 7.78 -1.17 30.20
C ALA A 621 8.27 -1.62 28.82
N ALA A 622 7.39 -1.53 27.83
CA ALA A 622 7.74 -1.77 26.44
C ALA A 622 7.13 -0.72 25.51
N LEU A 623 7.84 -0.43 24.42
CA LEU A 623 7.34 0.35 23.28
C LEU A 623 7.32 -0.55 22.06
N LEU A 624 6.12 -0.83 21.55
CA LEU A 624 5.91 -1.78 20.46
C LEU A 624 5.44 -1.05 19.21
N LEU A 625 6.25 -1.07 18.15
CA LEU A 625 5.97 -0.43 16.87
C LEU A 625 5.18 -1.39 15.98
N ALA A 626 3.94 -1.04 15.65
CA ALA A 626 3.00 -1.91 14.95
C ALA A 626 2.80 -1.55 13.45
N GLY A 627 3.64 -0.68 12.89
CA GLY A 627 3.49 -0.18 11.52
C GLY A 627 4.81 0.23 10.88
N HIS A 628 4.71 0.76 9.65
CA HIS A 628 5.86 1.29 8.92
C HIS A 628 6.55 2.40 9.73
N GLN A 629 7.87 2.46 9.62
CA GLN A 629 8.71 3.50 10.22
C GLN A 629 9.62 4.03 9.12
N ASP A 630 9.48 5.31 8.80
CA ASP A 630 10.41 5.97 7.90
C ASP A 630 11.81 5.95 8.51
N ALA A 631 12.85 5.82 7.68
CA ALA A 631 14.25 5.75 8.15
C ALA A 631 14.67 6.92 9.06
N GLU A 632 14.10 8.11 8.83
CA GLU A 632 14.38 9.33 9.61
C GLU A 632 13.45 9.50 10.83
N SER A 633 12.52 8.58 11.06
CA SER A 633 11.54 8.72 12.13
C SER A 633 12.14 8.41 13.51
N PRO A 634 11.64 9.04 14.59
CA PRO A 634 12.03 8.68 15.94
C PRO A 634 11.82 7.20 16.27
N GLY A 635 10.77 6.57 15.72
CA GLY A 635 10.55 5.14 15.90
C GLY A 635 11.61 4.26 15.22
N ALA A 636 12.13 4.63 14.05
CA ALA A 636 13.25 3.91 13.42
C ALA A 636 14.53 4.07 14.25
N ALA A 637 14.85 5.29 14.69
CA ALA A 637 16.03 5.54 15.51
C ALA A 637 16.00 4.80 16.87
N LEU A 638 14.81 4.62 17.46
CA LEU A 638 14.64 3.79 18.67
C LEU A 638 14.91 2.31 18.42
N LEU A 639 14.61 1.78 17.23
CA LEU A 639 14.94 0.40 16.88
C LEU A 639 16.45 0.22 16.73
N ASP A 640 17.12 1.13 16.03
CA ASP A 640 18.57 1.11 15.88
C ASP A 640 19.28 1.20 17.24
N LEU A 641 18.75 2.04 18.15
CA LEU A 641 19.28 2.18 19.50
C LEU A 641 19.10 0.90 20.34
N ALA A 642 18.00 0.17 20.16
CA ALA A 642 17.77 -1.11 20.85
C ALA A 642 18.76 -2.22 20.41
N GLU A 643 19.34 -2.10 19.23
CA GLU A 643 20.42 -2.97 18.74
C GLU A 643 21.83 -2.48 19.18
N GLY A 644 21.93 -1.23 19.63
CA GLY A 644 23.16 -0.54 20.00
C GLY A 644 23.55 -0.64 21.48
N ARG A 645 24.57 0.13 21.88
CA ARG A 645 25.05 0.27 23.28
C ARG A 645 24.69 1.62 23.92
N GLU A 646 23.98 2.48 23.21
CA GLU A 646 23.56 3.80 23.73
C GLU A 646 22.27 3.66 24.54
N SER A 647 22.18 4.37 25.66
CA SER A 647 21.05 4.28 26.60
C SER A 647 20.21 5.55 26.68
N THR A 648 20.50 6.56 25.85
CA THR A 648 19.84 7.87 25.87
C THR A 648 19.40 8.27 24.46
N PHE A 649 18.18 8.76 24.33
CA PHE A 649 17.54 9.12 23.06
C PHE A 649 16.93 10.51 23.15
N VAL A 650 17.04 11.32 22.08
CA VAL A 650 16.35 12.63 22.04
C VAL A 650 14.97 12.43 21.43
N LEU A 651 13.93 12.54 22.26
CA LEU A 651 12.54 12.44 21.83
C LEU A 651 11.90 13.84 21.76
N ASP A 652 11.70 14.32 20.54
CA ASP A 652 11.31 15.70 20.23
C ASP A 652 12.39 16.69 20.69
N THR A 653 12.26 17.35 21.84
CA THR A 653 13.28 18.30 22.36
C THR A 653 13.96 17.84 23.66
N GLU A 654 13.59 16.67 24.19
CA GLU A 654 14.06 16.19 25.50
C GLU A 654 14.91 14.93 25.35
N SER A 655 16.02 14.87 26.09
CA SER A 655 16.83 13.66 26.23
C SER A 655 16.18 12.72 27.26
N VAL A 656 15.94 11.48 26.86
CA VAL A 656 15.30 10.44 27.68
C VAL A 656 16.15 9.19 27.74
N ASP A 657 16.24 8.58 28.93
CA ASP A 657 16.82 7.24 29.09
C ASP A 657 15.92 6.22 28.39
N VAL A 658 16.51 5.29 27.64
CA VAL A 658 15.81 4.17 27.02
C VAL A 658 16.15 2.89 27.78
N LYS A 659 15.25 2.50 28.68
CA LYS A 659 15.31 1.27 29.48
C LYS A 659 14.18 0.30 29.14
N ALA A 660 13.08 0.82 28.59
CA ALA A 660 11.96 0.02 28.11
C ALA A 660 12.39 -0.88 26.94
N ARG A 661 11.75 -2.05 26.84
CA ARG A 661 11.91 -2.95 25.69
C ARG A 661 11.35 -2.29 24.44
N ILE A 662 12.15 -2.19 23.38
CA ILE A 662 11.69 -1.72 22.07
C ILE A 662 11.56 -2.93 21.14
N ALA A 663 10.43 -3.05 20.44
CA ALA A 663 10.21 -4.11 19.47
C ALA A 663 9.33 -3.61 18.31
N LYS A 664 9.49 -4.23 17.13
CA LYS A 664 8.67 -3.97 15.95
C LYS A 664 7.94 -5.24 15.54
N PHE A 665 6.69 -5.08 15.14
CA PHE A 665 5.84 -6.16 14.64
C PHE A 665 5.27 -5.84 13.27
N GLY A 666 5.30 -6.83 12.38
CA GLY A 666 4.80 -6.75 11.01
C GLY A 666 3.26 -6.81 10.92
N LEU A 667 2.56 -5.87 11.55
CA LEU A 667 1.08 -5.92 11.61
C LEU A 667 0.40 -5.25 10.41
N SER A 668 1.15 -4.73 9.43
CA SER A 668 0.68 -3.93 8.27
C SER A 668 -0.66 -4.37 7.67
N ALA A 669 -1.53 -3.41 7.34
CA ALA A 669 -2.87 -3.61 6.79
C ALA A 669 -2.87 -3.69 5.25
N HIS A 670 -1.69 -3.87 4.66
CA HIS A 670 -1.50 -4.06 3.23
C HIS A 670 -1.22 -5.54 2.95
N ALA A 671 -1.58 -6.01 1.76
CA ALA A 671 -1.16 -7.30 1.25
C ALA A 671 0.36 -7.35 1.14
N ASP A 672 0.95 -8.47 1.58
CA ASP A 672 2.35 -8.74 1.31
C ASP A 672 2.54 -9.18 -0.15
N ARG A 673 3.78 -9.48 -0.56
CA ARG A 673 4.08 -9.94 -1.91
C ARG A 673 3.23 -11.15 -2.34
N THR A 674 2.94 -12.07 -1.42
CA THR A 674 2.14 -13.27 -1.70
C THR A 674 0.69 -12.87 -1.92
N GLY A 675 0.11 -12.08 -1.02
CA GLY A 675 -1.25 -11.57 -1.15
C GLY A 675 -1.45 -10.71 -2.40
N LEU A 676 -0.52 -9.80 -2.70
CA LEU A 676 -0.54 -9.00 -3.94
C LEU A 676 -0.51 -9.89 -5.19
N THR A 677 0.28 -10.96 -5.17
CA THR A 677 0.34 -11.92 -6.28
C THR A 677 -0.96 -12.69 -6.41
N SER A 678 -1.56 -13.13 -5.29
CA SER A 678 -2.87 -13.81 -5.29
C SER A 678 -3.97 -12.91 -5.86
N ILE A 679 -4.01 -11.64 -5.45
CA ILE A 679 -4.98 -10.67 -5.97
C ILE A 679 -4.81 -10.48 -7.48
N ILE A 680 -3.56 -10.36 -7.97
CA ILE A 680 -3.26 -10.23 -9.40
C ILE A 680 -3.74 -11.47 -10.16
N ASP A 681 -3.45 -12.67 -9.65
CA ASP A 681 -3.87 -13.94 -10.27
C ASP A 681 -5.41 -14.05 -10.30
N ASP A 682 -6.10 -13.68 -9.22
CA ASP A 682 -7.56 -13.73 -9.11
C ASP A 682 -8.26 -12.74 -10.05
N VAL A 683 -7.74 -11.52 -10.15
CA VAL A 683 -8.24 -10.54 -11.11
C VAL A 683 -7.98 -11.03 -12.54
N GLY A 684 -6.85 -11.68 -12.80
CA GLY A 684 -6.53 -12.21 -14.13
C GLY A 684 -6.53 -11.13 -15.22
N ALA A 685 -6.04 -9.92 -14.90
CA ALA A 685 -6.04 -8.80 -15.82
C ALA A 685 -5.08 -9.01 -17.00
N ALA A 686 -5.42 -8.44 -18.16
CA ALA A 686 -4.59 -8.51 -19.36
C ALA A 686 -3.24 -7.80 -19.17
N GLN A 687 -3.23 -6.70 -18.41
CA GLN A 687 -2.03 -5.96 -18.05
C GLN A 687 -2.07 -5.50 -16.59
N VAL A 688 -0.90 -5.40 -15.96
CA VAL A 688 -0.75 -4.93 -14.57
C VAL A 688 0.16 -3.72 -14.54
N MET A 689 -0.29 -2.65 -13.90
CA MET A 689 0.51 -1.48 -13.54
C MET A 689 0.72 -1.48 -12.03
N LEU A 690 1.98 -1.37 -11.62
CA LEU A 690 2.34 -1.22 -10.22
C LEU A 690 2.39 0.26 -9.88
N VAL A 691 1.80 0.63 -8.75
CA VAL A 691 1.79 1.99 -8.18
C VAL A 691 2.04 1.90 -6.68
N HIS A 692 2.02 3.04 -5.99
CA HIS A 692 2.10 3.17 -4.53
C HIS A 692 3.18 2.27 -3.91
N GLY A 693 4.44 2.57 -4.18
CA GLY A 693 5.55 1.72 -3.75
C GLY A 693 6.92 2.29 -4.08
N LEU A 694 7.95 1.71 -3.49
CA LEU A 694 9.33 2.19 -3.66
C LEU A 694 9.92 1.74 -5.00
N PRO A 695 10.66 2.60 -5.74
CA PRO A 695 11.06 2.30 -7.12
C PRO A 695 11.86 1.00 -7.26
N GLY A 696 12.77 0.74 -6.32
CA GLY A 696 13.59 -0.48 -6.34
C GLY A 696 12.78 -1.75 -6.10
N ALA A 697 11.90 -1.72 -5.11
CA ALA A 697 11.05 -2.86 -4.75
C ALA A 697 10.03 -3.16 -5.88
N GLN A 698 9.41 -2.11 -6.40
CA GLN A 698 8.43 -2.19 -7.49
C GLN A 698 9.05 -2.75 -8.78
N ARG A 699 10.28 -2.35 -9.14
CA ARG A 699 11.00 -2.94 -10.28
C ARG A 699 11.27 -4.43 -10.08
N GLU A 700 11.70 -4.83 -8.89
CA GLU A 700 11.97 -6.23 -8.57
C GLU A 700 10.68 -7.07 -8.63
N PHE A 701 9.60 -6.56 -8.05
CA PHE A 701 8.30 -7.22 -8.08
C PHE A 701 7.75 -7.31 -9.51
N GLY A 702 7.84 -6.25 -10.29
CA GLY A 702 7.48 -6.27 -11.71
C GLY A 702 8.30 -7.28 -12.52
N ALA A 703 9.60 -7.47 -12.22
CA ALA A 703 10.40 -8.51 -12.84
C ALA A 703 9.96 -9.92 -12.40
N HIS A 704 9.57 -10.10 -11.14
CA HIS A 704 9.00 -11.35 -10.64
C HIS A 704 7.68 -11.71 -11.35
N LEU A 705 6.75 -10.77 -11.46
CA LEU A 705 5.48 -10.94 -12.16
C LEU A 705 5.70 -11.30 -13.65
N ARG A 706 6.63 -10.63 -14.35
CA ARG A 706 6.98 -10.98 -15.73
C ARG A 706 7.53 -12.41 -15.88
N ARG A 707 8.33 -12.88 -14.93
CA ARG A 707 8.80 -14.28 -14.91
C ARG A 707 7.67 -15.29 -14.72
N ARG A 708 6.57 -14.88 -14.09
CA ARG A 708 5.34 -15.66 -13.95
C ARG A 708 4.42 -15.58 -15.18
N GLY A 709 4.81 -14.85 -16.22
CA GLY A 709 4.01 -14.66 -17.43
C GLY A 709 3.01 -13.49 -17.34
N GLN A 710 2.99 -12.73 -16.25
CA GLN A 710 2.09 -11.59 -16.10
C GLN A 710 2.59 -10.37 -16.90
N PRO A 711 1.79 -9.77 -17.79
CA PRO A 711 2.19 -8.59 -18.55
C PRO A 711 2.21 -7.33 -17.66
N VAL A 712 3.39 -6.94 -17.19
CA VAL A 712 3.56 -5.71 -16.40
C VAL A 712 3.94 -4.52 -17.28
N VAL A 713 3.09 -3.49 -17.30
CA VAL A 713 3.33 -2.23 -18.02
C VAL A 713 4.15 -1.24 -17.17
N PRO A 714 4.85 -0.28 -17.79
CA PRO A 714 5.45 0.81 -17.04
C PRO A 714 4.40 1.66 -16.32
N THR A 715 4.81 2.39 -15.29
CA THR A 715 3.95 3.35 -14.60
C THR A 715 3.96 4.69 -15.34
N ASP A 716 3.44 4.67 -16.56
CA ASP A 716 3.28 5.81 -17.45
C ASP A 716 1.85 5.84 -18.03
N ARG A 717 1.60 6.72 -19.00
CA ARG A 717 0.28 6.81 -19.63
C ARG A 717 -0.05 5.52 -20.38
N TRP A 718 -1.04 4.80 -19.88
CA TRP A 718 -1.60 3.60 -20.50
C TRP A 718 -2.77 3.94 -21.42
N ARG A 719 -2.97 3.13 -22.46
CA ARG A 719 -4.09 3.21 -23.42
C ARG A 719 -4.62 1.82 -23.73
N SER A 720 -5.94 1.67 -23.74
CA SER A 720 -6.62 0.42 -24.11
C SER A 720 -6.28 0.04 -25.55
N ARG A 721 -5.97 -1.24 -25.79
CA ARG A 721 -5.66 -1.76 -27.13
C ARG A 721 -6.92 -1.87 -27.99
N SER A 722 -7.46 -0.74 -28.43
CA SER A 722 -8.60 -0.65 -29.36
C SER A 722 -8.62 0.69 -30.08
N PHE A 723 -7.53 1.05 -30.74
CA PHE A 723 -7.57 1.97 -31.88
C PHE A 723 -6.30 1.78 -32.74
N VAL A 724 -6.42 0.97 -33.80
CA VAL A 724 -5.53 1.09 -34.95
C VAL A 724 -6.20 2.13 -35.84
N PRO A 725 -5.64 3.35 -36.03
CA PRO A 725 -6.21 4.27 -36.99
C PRO A 725 -6.17 3.58 -38.37
N PRO A 726 -7.22 3.72 -39.21
CA PRO A 726 -7.16 3.25 -40.58
C PRO A 726 -5.96 3.90 -41.26
N ARG A 727 -5.16 3.07 -41.94
CA ARG A 727 -3.91 3.44 -42.60
C ARG A 727 -4.07 4.54 -43.63
#